data_AF-A0A929DHY9-F1
#
_entry.id   AF-A0A929DHY9-F1
#
_cell.length_a   1.000
_cell.length_b   1.000
_cell.length_c   1.000
_cell.angle_alpha   90.00
_cell.angle_beta   90.00
_cell.angle_gamma   90.00
#
_symmetry.space_group_name_H-M   'P 1'
#
loop_
_entity.id
_entity.type
_entity.pdbx_description
1 polymer ?
#
loop_
_entity_poly.entity_id
_entity_poly.type
_entity_poly.pdbx_seq_one_letter_code
_entity_poly.pdbx_strand_id
1 'polypeptide(L)'
;MKRFIFLPLLFTLMILSAGYSNYLRNETIRIHLPDRKGITSDDYDKFEYRIPMRDGVELFTSVYIPKDRSRKYPILMTRTPYSVGPYGKDKKASLHHSQLFINEKFIFVFQDVRGQFMSEGKFVNMRPELDNYTESKTQIDESTDAWDTVDWLIKNIPDNNGKVGIWGSSYPGFYSATAAIHAHPAIKAVSPQAPIADWFFDDFHHHGAFFLPYFGFLYFFGQPHTQPTTHKGKWFEYGTPDGYHFYLDKLGALSNVNSKFFHNNIDFWNKIVEHPNYDDFWQKRNLLPHLKNIKPAVLIVGGWYDAEDLYGTLNVYSTIEKNNPNTVNSIVMGPWQHGGWIHTLGDHLGNVMFSTDPDPSTYYQEHIEFPFFMHYLKDKKDPRLAEAIMYDPGLNKWVEFDQWPPANLEKTRLYLRGDGTLKYTSQSQGQAYREFISDPNKPVPFTEDIVHGMARKYMTDDQRFASRRPDVLTYQTDVLHQDVTLAGKSIANLYISISQTDADWVVKLIDVYPDDAKDNQFTSDHQHMAGYEQMVRSEVIRGRFRNSYEKPEPFVPMKVTQVRFPLQDVLHSFKKGHRIMIQVQNTWFPLVDRNPQKYIDNIFKAKDSDFVPSINRVWSKGKEASYIEVGILKQVKNYPHDCGPPMPMDEPGFPFIFELNPGESQLITRNYKGRTIERIIKLDSIQLFTEPNYWFRKPLLQQNYYKARVDLEISGKAVVLYHRPYQMPVTIDGLRIYIENIKQWDESAKYGKCGDMTKQVRIAVCMENEPWGPEYIVFPINDYRWRSAVYYNTWSSLVPFNLLYYHRGEDYGAIPDRLEVVSPVDGKITSSPLPDGDGRSNAISVESNDYFKCRLAHMNIETIRKEYTVGTEVKAGTVLAETGMTWNGQRNQKDDPHLHVGLTLKGIRVGTFPFLMEAYLRKYPDQVLAIAGGYRFAITGEPVELDATRSITRDNLPLKSFRWNLSNGETVQALKTTIIYNQPGLYSEELIVESNEGYQDRDFLYVRVFDLERGRNIASGWAYYYPVRGIKPGMEVLFWNRLDKTTSDVNINFGDNSLWYKISKETTHKYEKAGHYVITLKSTGPENEPVTLKMELIVEND
;
A
#
# COMPACT_ATOMS: atom_id res chain seq x y z
N MET A 1 38.58 -16.39 59.03
CA MET A 1 38.47 -15.14 59.81
C MET A 1 39.30 -14.06 59.11
N LYS A 2 38.71 -12.90 58.78
CA LYS A 2 39.33 -11.60 58.40
C LYS A 2 40.07 -11.54 57.05
N ARG A 3 39.60 -10.75 56.05
CA ARG A 3 39.46 -9.27 55.91
C ARG A 3 40.74 -8.58 55.39
N PHE A 4 40.62 -8.04 54.16
CA PHE A 4 40.97 -6.67 53.70
C PHE A 4 42.47 -6.23 53.69
N ILE A 5 43.02 -5.32 52.85
CA ILE A 5 42.53 -4.31 51.87
C ILE A 5 43.75 -3.80 51.03
N PHE A 6 43.51 -3.54 49.74
CA PHE A 6 44.02 -2.54 48.76
C PHE A 6 45.51 -2.22 48.47
N LEU A 7 45.82 -2.35 47.14
CA LEU A 7 46.54 -1.49 46.16
C LEU A 7 47.95 -0.91 46.49
N PRO A 8 48.83 -0.58 45.49
CA PRO A 8 48.55 -0.20 44.09
C PRO A 8 49.51 -0.76 43.00
N LEU A 9 49.08 -0.77 41.73
CA LEU A 9 49.94 -0.34 40.60
C LEU A 9 49.11 0.00 39.35
N LEU A 10 49.42 1.15 38.77
CA LEU A 10 48.80 1.79 37.61
C LEU A 10 49.30 1.20 36.27
N PHE A 11 48.54 1.52 35.21
CA PHE A 11 48.93 1.54 33.79
C PHE A 11 48.78 0.26 32.95
N THR A 12 47.66 -0.45 33.10
CA THR A 12 47.11 -1.31 32.02
C THR A 12 45.61 -1.62 32.18
N LEU A 13 44.80 -0.62 32.57
CA LEU A 13 43.35 -0.77 32.73
C LEU A 13 42.61 0.56 32.44
N MET A 14 42.61 0.93 31.18
CA MET A 14 41.51 1.63 30.53
C MET A 14 41.27 0.82 29.25
N ILE A 15 40.05 0.30 29.03
CA ILE A 15 39.53 -0.50 27.89
C ILE A 15 38.88 -1.85 28.29
N LEU A 16 38.85 -2.27 29.57
CA LEU A 16 38.18 -3.55 29.96
C LEU A 16 37.13 -3.43 31.08
N SER A 17 36.37 -2.34 31.12
CA SER A 17 35.14 -2.22 31.93
C SER A 17 33.97 -1.51 31.20
N ALA A 18 33.94 -1.61 29.88
CA ALA A 18 32.84 -1.13 29.03
C ALA A 18 32.22 -2.25 28.17
N GLY A 19 32.40 -3.50 28.58
CA GLY A 19 31.89 -4.67 27.87
C GLY A 19 31.21 -5.63 28.84
N TYR A 20 30.00 -5.29 29.30
CA TYR A 20 28.91 -6.22 29.69
C TYR A 20 27.62 -5.51 30.19
N SER A 21 27.36 -4.25 29.81
CA SER A 21 26.12 -3.54 30.18
C SER A 21 25.57 -2.63 29.07
N ASN A 22 25.89 -2.92 27.80
CA ASN A 22 25.28 -2.26 26.63
C ASN A 22 24.55 -3.25 25.69
N TYR A 23 24.33 -4.49 26.13
CA TYR A 23 23.33 -5.36 25.53
C TYR A 23 22.01 -5.05 26.25
N LEU A 24 20.98 -4.61 25.53
CA LEU A 24 19.73 -4.01 26.04
C LEU A 24 19.76 -2.47 26.22
N ARG A 25 19.97 -1.75 25.12
CA ARG A 25 19.29 -0.46 24.92
C ARG A 25 18.62 -0.47 23.56
N ASN A 26 17.30 -0.25 23.60
CA ASN A 26 16.43 0.02 22.46
C ASN A 26 17.06 1.01 21.49
N GLU A 27 17.62 0.51 20.40
CA GLU A 27 17.67 1.29 19.16
C GLU A 27 16.37 1.05 18.43
N THR A 28 15.43 1.98 18.63
CA THR A 28 14.41 2.24 17.63
C THR A 28 15.16 2.44 16.31
N ILE A 29 15.03 1.51 15.37
CA ILE A 29 15.52 1.71 14.01
C ILE A 29 14.71 2.89 13.46
N ARG A 30 15.27 4.09 13.56
CA ARG A 30 14.85 5.19 12.70
C ARG A 30 15.33 4.82 11.31
N ILE A 31 14.43 4.24 10.52
CA ILE A 31 14.63 4.11 9.09
C ILE A 31 14.88 5.52 8.56
N HIS A 32 16.13 5.81 8.21
CA HIS A 32 16.46 6.97 7.40
C HIS A 32 15.88 6.70 6.02
N LEU A 33 14.74 7.32 5.71
CA LEU A 33 14.29 7.46 4.33
C LEU A 33 15.46 8.06 3.53
N PRO A 34 15.73 7.57 2.31
CA PRO A 34 16.84 8.07 1.51
C PRO A 34 16.70 9.58 1.32
N ASP A 35 17.83 10.30 1.42
CA ASP A 35 17.98 11.71 1.08
C ASP A 35 17.46 11.98 -0.35
N ARG A 36 16.15 12.15 -0.48
CA ARG A 36 15.54 12.99 -1.51
C ARG A 36 15.90 14.40 -1.05
N LYS A 37 16.63 15.17 -1.85
CA LYS A 37 16.75 16.62 -1.61
C LYS A 37 15.33 17.20 -1.64
N GLY A 38 14.69 17.21 -0.47
CA GLY A 38 13.25 17.33 -0.30
C GLY A 38 12.87 18.77 -0.09
N ILE A 39 11.66 19.10 -0.55
CA ILE A 39 11.06 20.39 -0.24
C ILE A 39 10.75 20.40 1.26
N THR A 40 11.28 21.35 2.02
CA THR A 40 11.05 21.46 3.48
C THR A 40 10.09 22.61 3.78
N SER A 41 9.71 22.80 5.05
CA SER A 41 9.00 24.02 5.47
C SER A 41 9.82 25.30 5.19
N ASP A 42 11.13 25.18 4.90
CA ASP A 42 11.96 26.31 4.47
C ASP A 42 11.63 26.81 3.06
N ASP A 43 10.99 25.98 2.23
CA ASP A 43 10.47 26.37 0.92
C ASP A 43 9.14 27.12 0.99
N TYR A 44 8.67 27.43 2.20
CA TYR A 44 7.46 28.19 2.46
C TYR A 44 7.77 29.49 3.18
N ASP A 45 7.02 30.53 2.86
CA ASP A 45 6.94 31.74 3.65
C ASP A 45 5.73 31.59 4.60
N LYS A 46 5.92 31.89 5.88
CA LYS A 46 4.85 31.86 6.88
C LYS A 46 4.32 33.27 7.11
N PHE A 47 3.00 33.39 7.08
CA PHE A 47 2.25 34.60 7.43
C PHE A 47 1.27 34.28 8.54
N GLU A 48 0.95 35.29 9.35
CA GLU A 48 -0.03 35.18 10.43
C GLU A 48 -1.04 36.31 10.27
N TYR A 49 -2.31 35.97 10.34
CA TYR A 49 -3.41 36.88 10.11
C TYR A 49 -4.42 36.82 11.26
N ARG A 50 -5.11 37.95 11.40
CA ARG A 50 -6.33 38.11 12.20
C ARG A 50 -7.48 38.24 11.22
N ILE A 51 -8.19 37.13 10.98
CA ILE A 51 -9.24 37.10 9.97
C ILE A 51 -10.56 37.51 10.62
N PRO A 52 -11.19 38.63 10.22
CA PRO A 52 -12.45 39.07 10.80
C PRO A 52 -13.60 38.20 10.30
N MET A 53 -14.39 37.67 11.22
CA MET A 53 -15.65 36.96 10.95
C MET A 53 -16.79 37.97 10.75
N ARG A 54 -17.96 37.49 10.30
CA ARG A 54 -19.15 38.34 10.06
C ARG A 54 -19.65 39.13 11.26
N ASP A 55 -19.37 38.65 12.47
CA ASP A 55 -19.74 39.28 13.75
C ASP A 55 -18.63 40.19 14.31
N GLY A 56 -17.52 40.34 13.58
CA GLY A 56 -16.39 41.20 13.94
C GLY A 56 -15.33 40.54 14.83
N VAL A 57 -15.53 39.29 15.25
CA VAL A 57 -14.51 38.52 15.99
C VAL A 57 -13.36 38.14 15.06
N GLU A 58 -12.12 38.28 15.52
CA GLU A 58 -10.94 37.92 14.73
C GLU A 58 -10.37 36.54 15.09
N LEU A 59 -10.31 35.65 14.09
CA LEU A 59 -9.68 34.33 14.24
C LEU A 59 -8.23 34.35 13.79
N PHE A 60 -7.34 33.85 14.65
CA PHE A 60 -5.93 33.72 14.36
C PHE A 60 -5.68 32.60 13.35
N THR A 61 -4.98 32.94 12.27
CA THR A 61 -4.72 32.02 11.15
C THR A 61 -3.27 32.11 10.70
N SER A 62 -2.58 30.97 10.71
CA SER A 62 -1.25 30.81 10.12
C SER A 62 -1.34 30.27 8.70
N VAL A 63 -0.67 30.93 7.76
CA VAL A 63 -0.69 30.58 6.33
C VAL A 63 0.74 30.36 5.85
N TYR A 64 0.99 29.19 5.27
CA TYR A 64 2.27 28.83 4.66
C TYR A 64 2.11 28.84 3.14
N ILE A 65 2.76 29.80 2.48
CA ILE A 65 2.71 29.98 1.03
C ILE A 65 4.01 29.42 0.42
N PRO A 66 3.96 28.50 -0.56
CA PRO A 66 5.16 27.95 -1.16
C PRO A 66 5.93 29.07 -1.86
N LYS A 67 7.25 29.20 -1.67
CA LYS A 67 8.10 30.25 -2.30
C LYS A 67 8.07 30.27 -3.82
N ASP A 68 7.66 29.16 -4.45
CA ASP A 68 7.39 29.11 -5.88
C ASP A 68 6.20 30.02 -6.20
N ARG A 69 6.40 30.96 -7.12
CA ARG A 69 5.39 31.92 -7.60
C ARG A 69 5.05 31.68 -9.08
N SER A 70 5.47 30.54 -9.65
CA SER A 70 5.32 30.24 -11.09
C SER A 70 3.88 29.91 -11.52
N ARG A 71 3.00 29.57 -10.57
CA ARG A 71 1.61 29.20 -10.81
C ARG A 71 0.77 29.48 -9.57
N LYS A 72 -0.55 29.36 -9.73
CA LYS A 72 -1.49 29.41 -8.61
C LYS A 72 -1.65 28.03 -7.98
N TYR A 73 -1.76 27.98 -6.65
CA TYR A 73 -1.85 26.75 -5.87
C TYR A 73 -3.15 26.65 -5.08
N PRO A 74 -3.66 25.44 -4.84
CA PRO A 74 -4.80 25.25 -3.95
C PRO A 74 -4.43 25.47 -2.48
N ILE A 75 -5.44 25.79 -1.69
CA ILE A 75 -5.35 25.87 -0.24
C ILE A 75 -5.77 24.52 0.36
N LEU A 76 -4.98 24.03 1.31
CA LEU A 76 -5.37 22.93 2.19
C LEU A 76 -5.42 23.46 3.63
N MET A 77 -6.59 23.42 4.23
CA MET A 77 -6.89 24.09 5.49
C MET A 77 -7.28 23.11 6.59
N THR A 78 -6.85 23.41 7.81
CA THR A 78 -7.26 22.72 9.04
C THR A 78 -7.66 23.76 10.09
N ARG A 79 -8.85 23.59 10.67
CA ARG A 79 -9.30 24.35 11.85
C ARG A 79 -9.12 23.46 13.07
N THR A 80 -8.60 24.01 14.17
CA THR A 80 -8.30 23.21 15.36
C THR A 80 -8.50 23.98 16.66
N PRO A 81 -8.96 23.33 17.74
CA PRO A 81 -8.96 23.91 19.07
C PRO A 81 -7.68 23.56 19.83
N TYR A 82 -6.68 22.94 19.19
CA TYR A 82 -5.49 22.37 19.84
C TYR A 82 -4.22 23.21 19.67
N SER A 83 -4.36 24.48 19.30
CA SER A 83 -3.27 25.42 18.99
C SER A 83 -2.67 25.18 17.61
N VAL A 84 -2.56 26.23 16.81
CA VAL A 84 -1.82 26.22 15.53
C VAL A 84 -0.37 26.68 15.66
N GLY A 85 0.13 26.76 16.89
CA GLY A 85 1.51 27.14 17.18
C GLY A 85 2.55 26.27 16.44
N PRO A 86 3.80 26.73 16.32
CA PRO A 86 4.35 27.88 17.03
C PRO A 86 3.91 29.23 16.45
N TYR A 87 3.70 30.22 17.33
CA TYR A 87 3.31 31.59 16.98
C TYR A 87 4.52 32.49 16.69
N GLY A 88 4.36 33.41 15.74
CA GLY A 88 5.38 34.27 15.17
C GLY A 88 5.73 33.87 13.72
N LYS A 89 5.85 34.88 12.85
CA LYS A 89 6.24 34.73 11.44
C LYS A 89 7.54 33.95 11.21
N ASP A 90 8.49 34.07 12.15
CA ASP A 90 9.81 33.44 12.05
C ASP A 90 9.85 32.03 12.67
N LYS A 91 8.72 31.55 13.23
CA LYS A 91 8.61 30.21 13.82
C LYS A 91 7.71 29.34 12.95
N LYS A 92 8.30 28.33 12.31
CA LYS A 92 7.58 27.42 11.40
C LYS A 92 7.15 26.14 12.12
N ALA A 93 5.91 25.74 11.90
CA ALA A 93 5.42 24.43 12.30
C ALA A 93 5.98 23.34 11.37
N SER A 94 5.88 22.09 11.79
CA SER A 94 5.88 21.00 10.82
C SER A 94 4.60 21.13 9.99
N LEU A 95 4.72 21.05 8.67
CA LEU A 95 3.54 20.96 7.80
C LEU A 95 3.08 19.51 7.89
N HIS A 96 2.20 19.24 8.86
CA HIS A 96 1.77 17.91 9.34
C HIS A 96 1.00 17.06 8.30
N HIS A 97 1.39 17.09 7.04
CA HIS A 97 0.78 16.32 5.97
C HIS A 97 1.83 15.45 5.26
N SER A 98 1.36 14.50 4.44
CA SER A 98 2.25 13.68 3.63
C SER A 98 3.16 14.57 2.78
N GLN A 99 4.44 14.21 2.71
CA GLN A 99 5.44 14.91 1.90
C GLN A 99 5.00 15.07 0.43
N LEU A 100 4.06 14.23 -0.04
CA LEU A 100 3.41 14.33 -1.34
C LEU A 100 2.75 15.70 -1.58
N PHE A 101 2.01 16.23 -0.59
CA PHE A 101 1.33 17.52 -0.70
C PHE A 101 2.30 18.70 -0.64
N ILE A 102 3.33 18.57 0.19
CA ILE A 102 4.42 19.56 0.27
C ILE A 102 5.14 19.63 -1.09
N ASN A 103 5.42 18.48 -1.71
CA ASN A 103 6.05 18.40 -3.03
C ASN A 103 5.18 19.00 -4.13
N GLU A 104 3.86 18.87 -3.99
CA GLU A 104 2.87 19.49 -4.87
C GLU A 104 2.55 20.95 -4.50
N LYS A 105 3.27 21.56 -3.56
CA LYS A 105 3.23 23.01 -3.28
C LYS A 105 1.83 23.52 -2.91
N PHE A 106 1.09 22.81 -2.07
CA PHE A 106 -0.17 23.33 -1.52
C PHE A 106 0.07 24.54 -0.62
N ILE A 107 -0.84 25.53 -0.61
CA ILE A 107 -0.86 26.56 0.43
C ILE A 107 -1.47 25.92 1.69
N PHE A 108 -0.72 25.84 2.79
CA PHE A 108 -1.23 25.27 4.03
C PHE A 108 -1.80 26.36 4.93
N VAL A 109 -2.99 26.14 5.47
CA VAL A 109 -3.66 27.07 6.38
C VAL A 109 -4.05 26.35 7.66
N PHE A 110 -3.62 26.90 8.79
CA PHE A 110 -3.97 26.41 10.11
C PHE A 110 -4.65 27.54 10.89
N GLN A 111 -5.86 27.31 11.38
CA GLN A 111 -6.63 28.29 12.13
C GLN A 111 -6.94 27.81 13.55
N ASP A 112 -6.67 28.66 14.54
CA ASP A 112 -7.22 28.50 15.89
C ASP A 112 -8.71 28.82 15.83
N VAL A 113 -9.57 27.91 16.28
CA VAL A 113 -11.01 28.16 16.28
C VAL A 113 -11.43 29.23 17.31
N ARG A 114 -12.65 29.73 17.18
CA ARG A 114 -13.21 30.78 18.02
C ARG A 114 -13.03 30.52 19.52
N GLY A 115 -12.46 31.51 20.22
CA GLY A 115 -12.21 31.50 21.65
C GLY A 115 -11.14 30.53 22.13
N GLN A 116 -10.35 29.95 21.21
CA GLN A 116 -9.21 29.10 21.54
C GLN A 116 -7.90 29.76 21.16
N PHE A 117 -6.90 29.58 22.03
CA PHE A 117 -5.56 30.10 21.85
C PHE A 117 -5.53 31.56 21.42
N MET A 118 -4.96 31.86 20.26
CA MET A 118 -4.81 33.24 19.85
C MET A 118 -6.12 33.81 19.29
N SER A 119 -7.12 33.02 18.94
CA SER A 119 -8.40 33.52 18.42
C SER A 119 -9.28 34.18 19.49
N GLU A 120 -9.98 35.23 19.07
CA GLU A 120 -10.94 35.94 19.92
C GLU A 120 -12.28 35.21 20.04
N GLY A 121 -13.18 35.75 20.84
CA GLY A 121 -14.54 35.24 21.03
C GLY A 121 -14.64 34.20 22.15
N LYS A 122 -15.80 33.54 22.22
CA LYS A 122 -16.10 32.55 23.26
C LYS A 122 -16.04 31.14 22.68
N PHE A 123 -15.23 30.27 23.28
CA PHE A 123 -15.22 28.86 22.94
C PHE A 123 -16.48 28.18 23.46
N VAL A 124 -17.10 27.37 22.61
CA VAL A 124 -18.23 26.52 22.98
C VAL A 124 -17.93 25.13 22.45
N ASN A 125 -17.85 24.19 23.36
CA ASN A 125 -17.64 22.79 23.02
C ASN A 125 -18.76 22.26 22.13
N MET A 126 -18.38 21.69 20.98
CA MET A 126 -19.25 21.31 19.86
C MET A 126 -20.36 22.33 19.69
N ARG A 127 -19.98 23.56 19.30
CA ARG A 127 -20.94 24.65 19.13
C ARG A 127 -22.13 24.16 18.28
N PRO A 128 -23.38 24.29 18.78
CA PRO A 128 -24.58 23.89 18.06
C PRO A 128 -24.63 24.49 16.66
N GLU A 129 -24.94 23.64 15.68
CA GLU A 129 -25.08 24.01 14.28
C GLU A 129 -26.48 24.60 14.00
N LEU A 130 -26.56 25.60 13.12
CA LEU A 130 -27.83 26.22 12.74
C LEU A 130 -28.25 25.78 11.34
N ASP A 131 -29.47 25.25 11.19
CA ASP A 131 -30.03 24.91 9.86
C ASP A 131 -30.44 26.16 9.06
N ASN A 132 -30.72 27.27 9.74
CA ASN A 132 -31.22 28.49 9.12
C ASN A 132 -30.64 29.72 9.82
N TYR A 133 -30.19 30.68 9.01
CA TYR A 133 -29.71 31.98 9.47
C TYR A 133 -30.74 33.05 9.10
N THR A 134 -30.99 33.97 10.02
CA THR A 134 -31.72 35.21 9.76
C THR A 134 -30.81 36.19 9.03
N GLU A 135 -31.37 37.32 8.54
CA GLU A 135 -30.56 38.39 7.94
C GLU A 135 -29.59 39.06 8.93
N SER A 136 -29.68 38.75 10.23
CA SER A 136 -28.75 39.27 11.25
C SER A 136 -27.37 38.61 11.13
N LYS A 137 -26.33 39.44 10.99
CA LYS A 137 -24.91 39.01 10.97
C LYS A 137 -24.39 38.51 12.32
N THR A 138 -25.23 38.44 13.36
CA THR A 138 -24.84 38.02 14.72
C THR A 138 -25.02 36.52 14.98
N GLN A 139 -25.67 35.78 14.07
CA GLN A 139 -25.79 34.32 14.20
C GLN A 139 -24.56 33.65 13.60
N ILE A 140 -23.87 32.86 14.44
CA ILE A 140 -22.63 32.19 14.11
C ILE A 140 -22.62 30.75 14.63
N ASP A 141 -21.94 29.90 13.87
CA ASP A 141 -21.53 28.53 14.15
C ASP A 141 -20.22 28.21 13.43
N GLU A 142 -19.78 26.95 13.47
CA GLU A 142 -18.50 26.56 12.90
C GLU A 142 -18.48 26.58 11.37
N SER A 143 -19.63 26.35 10.72
CA SER A 143 -19.79 26.45 9.27
C SER A 143 -19.67 27.90 8.80
N THR A 144 -20.24 28.86 9.53
CA THR A 144 -20.10 30.29 9.22
C THR A 144 -18.67 30.81 9.40
N ASP A 145 -17.97 30.39 10.46
CA ASP A 145 -16.57 30.77 10.67
C ASP A 145 -15.66 30.16 9.58
N ALA A 146 -15.94 28.92 9.15
CA ALA A 146 -15.25 28.30 8.02
C ALA A 146 -15.53 29.04 6.70
N TRP A 147 -16.79 29.44 6.46
CA TRP A 147 -17.18 30.22 5.28
C TRP A 147 -16.42 31.54 5.20
N ASP A 148 -16.47 32.33 6.27
CA ASP A 148 -15.88 33.68 6.31
C ASP A 148 -14.36 33.60 6.18
N THR A 149 -13.75 32.57 6.79
CA THR A 149 -12.32 32.29 6.62
C THR A 149 -11.97 31.98 5.17
N VAL A 150 -12.70 31.07 4.52
CA VAL A 150 -12.43 30.69 3.13
C VAL A 150 -12.63 31.86 2.18
N ASP A 151 -13.70 32.64 2.35
CA ASP A 151 -13.98 33.84 1.56
C ASP A 151 -12.85 34.87 1.69
N TRP A 152 -12.33 35.07 2.90
CA TRP A 152 -11.19 35.95 3.13
C TRP A 152 -9.91 35.41 2.47
N LEU A 153 -9.60 34.11 2.64
CA LEU A 153 -8.37 33.52 2.13
C LEU A 153 -8.26 33.63 0.60
N ILE A 154 -9.31 33.29 -0.13
CA ILE A 154 -9.26 33.33 -1.61
C ILE A 154 -9.10 34.75 -2.17
N LYS A 155 -9.53 35.77 -1.42
CA LYS A 155 -9.41 37.19 -1.80
C LYS A 155 -8.06 37.80 -1.42
N ASN A 156 -7.44 37.35 -0.33
CA ASN A 156 -6.30 38.04 0.29
C ASN A 156 -4.98 37.28 0.18
N ILE A 157 -4.99 35.94 0.02
CA ILE A 157 -3.76 35.17 -0.12
C ILE A 157 -3.31 35.19 -1.58
N PRO A 158 -2.10 35.70 -1.89
CA PRO A 158 -1.62 35.74 -3.26
C PRO A 158 -1.40 34.32 -3.81
N ASP A 159 -1.43 34.20 -5.14
CA ASP A 159 -1.11 32.96 -5.86
C ASP A 159 -1.95 31.74 -5.46
N ASN A 160 -3.16 31.96 -4.94
CA ASN A 160 -4.13 30.88 -4.73
C ASN A 160 -4.96 30.64 -6.02
N ASN A 161 -5.38 29.39 -6.26
CA ASN A 161 -6.17 29.01 -7.45
C ASN A 161 -7.70 29.07 -7.22
N GLY A 162 -8.16 29.62 -6.09
CA GLY A 162 -9.56 29.72 -5.72
C GLY A 162 -10.21 28.41 -5.25
N LYS A 163 -9.44 27.32 -5.06
CA LYS A 163 -9.93 26.04 -4.56
C LYS A 163 -9.36 25.72 -3.18
N VAL A 164 -10.24 25.29 -2.28
CA VAL A 164 -9.91 24.95 -0.90
C VAL A 164 -10.31 23.52 -0.60
N GLY A 165 -9.37 22.76 -0.02
CA GLY A 165 -9.65 21.53 0.71
C GLY A 165 -9.62 21.76 2.21
N ILE A 166 -10.50 21.10 2.95
CA ILE A 166 -10.49 21.15 4.43
C ILE A 166 -10.36 19.74 4.97
N TRP A 167 -9.46 19.54 5.94
CA TRP A 167 -9.25 18.23 6.55
C TRP A 167 -8.83 18.35 8.01
N GLY A 168 -9.03 17.27 8.76
CA GLY A 168 -8.58 17.15 10.13
C GLY A 168 -9.03 15.84 10.78
N SER A 169 -8.30 15.43 11.82
CA SER A 169 -8.61 14.26 12.66
C SER A 169 -9.31 14.67 13.96
N SER A 170 -10.27 13.90 14.49
CA SER A 170 -10.94 14.17 15.79
C SER A 170 -11.79 15.45 15.77
N TYR A 171 -11.53 16.37 16.69
CA TYR A 171 -12.16 17.69 16.72
C TYR A 171 -11.87 18.53 15.46
N PRO A 172 -10.65 18.58 14.91
CA PRO A 172 -10.41 19.01 13.53
C PRO A 172 -11.26 18.28 12.47
N GLY A 173 -11.59 17.00 12.68
CA GLY A 173 -12.53 16.25 11.85
C GLY A 173 -13.96 16.77 11.97
N PHE A 174 -14.44 17.09 13.17
CA PHE A 174 -15.70 17.80 13.39
C PHE A 174 -15.74 19.16 12.66
N TYR A 175 -14.66 19.95 12.74
CA TYR A 175 -14.58 21.21 12.00
C TYR A 175 -14.54 21.02 10.48
N SER A 176 -14.03 19.89 10.01
CA SER A 176 -14.05 19.53 8.58
C SER A 176 -15.45 19.11 8.12
N ALA A 177 -16.18 18.37 8.95
CA ALA A 177 -17.56 17.96 8.69
C ALA A 177 -18.52 19.17 8.72
N THR A 178 -18.41 20.06 9.70
CA THR A 178 -19.20 21.31 9.75
C THR A 178 -18.88 22.21 8.55
N ALA A 179 -17.62 22.36 8.14
CA ALA A 179 -17.28 23.15 6.96
C ALA A 179 -17.89 22.63 5.63
N ALA A 180 -18.40 21.39 5.60
CA ALA A 180 -19.16 20.84 4.49
C ALA A 180 -20.62 21.32 4.46
N ILE A 181 -21.17 21.68 5.64
CA ILE A 181 -22.50 22.24 5.83
C ILE A 181 -22.47 23.70 5.37
N HIS A 182 -23.46 24.08 4.56
CA HIS A 182 -23.52 25.42 3.96
C HIS A 182 -22.18 25.86 3.32
N ALA A 183 -21.40 24.94 2.75
CA ALA A 183 -20.01 25.19 2.35
C ALA A 183 -19.83 26.34 1.36
N HIS A 184 -18.78 27.16 1.57
CA HIS A 184 -18.35 28.18 0.62
C HIS A 184 -18.06 27.54 -0.75
N PRO A 185 -18.48 28.13 -1.90
CA PRO A 185 -18.28 27.51 -3.22
C PRO A 185 -16.84 27.18 -3.60
N ALA A 186 -15.86 27.81 -2.94
CA ALA A 186 -14.43 27.51 -3.10
C ALA A 186 -14.00 26.21 -2.42
N ILE A 187 -14.76 25.71 -1.43
CA ILE A 187 -14.51 24.41 -0.80
C ILE A 187 -14.93 23.34 -1.81
N LYS A 188 -13.94 22.61 -2.34
CA LYS A 188 -14.16 21.57 -3.37
C LYS A 188 -14.10 20.16 -2.80
N ALA A 189 -13.35 19.98 -1.73
CA ALA A 189 -13.16 18.70 -1.08
C ALA A 189 -13.05 18.88 0.44
N VAL A 190 -13.63 17.97 1.19
CA VAL A 190 -13.48 17.88 2.64
C VAL A 190 -13.08 16.45 3.01
N SER A 191 -12.21 16.31 4.01
CA SER A 191 -11.89 15.01 4.59
C SER A 191 -12.07 15.06 6.11
N PRO A 192 -13.28 14.76 6.61
CA PRO A 192 -13.52 14.52 8.03
C PRO A 192 -12.88 13.19 8.43
N GLN A 193 -11.83 13.23 9.24
CA GLN A 193 -11.11 12.04 9.68
C GLN A 193 -11.36 11.82 11.18
N ALA A 194 -11.77 10.62 11.58
CA ALA A 194 -12.34 10.33 12.88
C ALA A 194 -13.15 11.50 13.46
N PRO A 195 -14.15 12.02 12.72
CA PRO A 195 -14.85 13.22 13.14
C PRO A 195 -15.74 12.91 14.32
N ILE A 196 -15.71 13.78 15.33
CA ILE A 196 -16.74 13.76 16.39
C ILE A 196 -18.10 14.06 15.74
N ALA A 197 -19.11 13.23 16.00
CA ALA A 197 -20.48 13.51 15.55
C ALA A 197 -21.44 13.85 16.69
N ASP A 198 -21.37 13.11 17.79
CA ASP A 198 -22.24 13.30 18.96
C ASP A 198 -21.55 12.74 20.22
N TRP A 199 -21.08 13.62 21.09
CA TRP A 199 -20.41 13.26 22.35
C TRP A 199 -21.25 12.48 23.37
N PHE A 200 -22.54 12.27 23.14
CA PHE A 200 -23.32 11.31 23.93
C PHE A 200 -23.15 9.84 23.47
N PHE A 201 -22.55 9.64 22.30
CA PHE A 201 -22.28 8.32 21.69
C PHE A 201 -20.82 8.12 21.22
N ASP A 202 -20.00 9.18 21.16
CA ASP A 202 -18.53 9.20 20.96
C ASP A 202 -17.79 9.43 22.30
N ASP A 203 -16.49 9.76 22.27
CA ASP A 203 -15.66 10.38 23.33
C ASP A 203 -16.19 10.26 24.77
N PHE A 204 -17.06 11.19 25.20
CA PHE A 204 -17.43 11.35 26.61
C PHE A 204 -18.41 10.29 27.10
N HIS A 205 -19.35 9.84 26.25
CA HIS A 205 -20.31 8.83 26.63
C HIS A 205 -20.52 7.81 25.53
N HIS A 206 -20.62 6.55 25.94
CA HIS A 206 -21.12 5.50 25.06
C HIS A 206 -22.45 5.00 25.61
N HIS A 207 -23.53 5.24 24.87
CA HIS A 207 -24.89 4.92 25.28
C HIS A 207 -25.21 5.37 26.72
N GLY A 208 -24.74 6.58 27.06
CA GLY A 208 -24.91 7.23 28.36
C GLY A 208 -23.97 6.78 29.49
N ALA A 209 -23.05 5.84 29.24
CA ALA A 209 -21.98 5.48 30.18
C ALA A 209 -20.79 6.44 30.00
N PHE A 210 -20.27 7.04 31.08
CA PHE A 210 -19.26 8.10 30.98
C PHE A 210 -17.84 7.52 30.94
N PHE A 211 -17.01 8.01 30.03
CA PHE A 211 -15.65 7.52 29.85
C PHE A 211 -14.65 8.34 30.70
N LEU A 212 -14.11 7.69 31.73
CA LEU A 212 -13.22 8.29 32.72
C LEU A 212 -11.91 8.86 32.16
N PRO A 213 -11.27 8.30 31.11
CA PRO A 213 -10.04 8.87 30.56
C PRO A 213 -10.16 10.35 30.16
N TYR A 214 -11.36 10.84 29.83
CA TYR A 214 -11.60 12.25 29.52
C TYR A 214 -11.52 13.18 30.74
N PHE A 215 -11.46 12.67 31.96
CA PHE A 215 -11.18 13.47 33.15
C PHE A 215 -9.88 14.28 33.01
N GLY A 216 -8.79 13.61 32.64
CA GLY A 216 -7.49 14.27 32.45
C GLY A 216 -7.50 15.23 31.26
N PHE A 217 -8.20 14.86 30.17
CA PHE A 217 -8.40 15.73 29.02
C PHE A 217 -9.15 17.00 29.39
N LEU A 218 -10.27 16.90 30.11
CA LEU A 218 -11.06 18.05 30.57
C LEU A 218 -10.25 18.98 31.48
N TYR A 219 -9.40 18.43 32.35
CA TYR A 219 -8.52 19.24 33.18
C TYR A 219 -7.49 20.02 32.34
N PHE A 220 -6.91 19.40 31.32
CA PHE A 220 -5.95 20.04 30.43
C PHE A 220 -6.62 21.07 29.50
N PHE A 221 -7.69 20.67 28.84
CA PHE A 221 -8.31 21.38 27.72
C PHE A 221 -9.39 22.37 28.17
N GLY A 222 -10.14 22.04 29.22
CA GLY A 222 -11.29 22.81 29.68
C GLY A 222 -10.96 24.02 30.56
N GLN A 223 -9.69 24.42 30.65
CA GLN A 223 -9.27 25.59 31.41
C GLN A 223 -9.84 26.87 30.79
N PRO A 224 -10.32 27.83 31.60
CA PRO A 224 -10.88 29.06 31.08
C PRO A 224 -9.79 29.94 30.45
N HIS A 225 -10.09 30.50 29.27
CA HIS A 225 -9.31 31.54 28.63
C HIS A 225 -10.16 32.80 28.54
N THR A 226 -9.72 33.90 29.16
CA THR A 226 -10.45 35.18 29.16
C THR A 226 -9.98 36.14 28.06
N GLN A 227 -8.85 35.84 27.44
CA GLN A 227 -8.23 36.63 26.37
C GLN A 227 -7.34 35.73 25.51
N PRO A 228 -7.00 36.14 24.27
CA PRO A 228 -6.04 35.43 23.43
C PRO A 228 -4.75 35.04 24.16
N THR A 229 -4.31 33.81 23.97
CA THR A 229 -3.17 33.22 24.68
C THR A 229 -2.40 32.22 23.82
N THR A 230 -1.08 32.14 24.04
CA THR A 230 -0.23 31.10 23.47
C THR A 230 0.02 29.93 24.43
N HIS A 231 -0.50 30.02 25.66
CA HIS A 231 -0.26 29.05 26.72
C HIS A 231 -1.20 27.85 26.59
N LYS A 232 -0.61 26.65 26.58
CA LYS A 232 -1.37 25.40 26.70
C LYS A 232 -1.71 25.13 28.16
N GLY A 233 -2.84 24.47 28.41
CA GLY A 233 -3.18 23.96 29.72
C GLY A 233 -2.16 22.93 30.23
N LYS A 234 -2.26 22.57 31.51
CA LYS A 234 -1.41 21.52 32.10
C LYS A 234 -2.19 20.21 32.20
N TRP A 235 -1.54 19.09 31.89
CA TRP A 235 -2.10 17.78 32.15
C TRP A 235 -2.29 17.55 33.66
N PHE A 236 -3.32 16.76 34.00
CA PHE A 236 -3.63 16.44 35.38
C PHE A 236 -2.56 15.54 36.01
N GLU A 237 -2.17 15.84 37.25
CA GLU A 237 -1.19 15.06 38.01
C GLU A 237 -1.91 14.03 38.91
N TYR A 238 -2.00 12.78 38.46
CA TYR A 238 -2.72 11.71 39.17
C TYR A 238 -2.08 11.27 40.50
N GLY A 239 -0.78 11.53 40.69
CA GLY A 239 -0.02 11.11 41.87
C GLY A 239 0.07 9.57 42.04
N THR A 240 -0.21 8.81 40.97
CA THR A 240 -0.04 7.36 40.85
C THR A 240 -0.04 7.01 39.35
N PRO A 241 0.74 6.01 38.89
CA PRO A 241 0.64 5.50 37.53
C PRO A 241 -0.61 4.64 37.31
N ASP A 242 -1.17 4.10 38.39
CA ASP A 242 -2.34 3.22 38.39
C ASP A 242 -3.63 4.03 38.42
N GLY A 243 -4.29 4.15 37.26
CA GLY A 243 -5.59 4.78 37.13
C GLY A 243 -6.68 4.05 37.91
N TYR A 244 -6.63 2.71 37.96
CA TYR A 244 -7.59 1.93 38.71
C TYR A 244 -7.57 2.36 40.18
N HIS A 245 -6.38 2.44 40.78
CA HIS A 245 -6.19 2.95 42.14
C HIS A 245 -6.62 4.42 42.28
N PHE A 246 -6.28 5.30 41.33
CA PHE A 246 -6.69 6.71 41.39
C PHE A 246 -8.21 6.87 41.41
N TYR A 247 -8.90 6.30 40.42
CA TYR A 247 -10.33 6.50 40.25
C TYR A 247 -11.13 5.79 41.36
N LEU A 248 -10.66 4.63 41.84
CA LEU A 248 -11.36 3.88 42.89
C LEU A 248 -11.14 4.46 44.28
N ASP A 249 -9.90 4.73 44.67
CA ASP A 249 -9.54 5.02 46.07
C ASP A 249 -9.35 6.51 46.35
N LYS A 250 -8.75 7.26 45.40
CA LYS A 250 -8.47 8.69 45.59
C LYS A 250 -9.67 9.57 45.19
N LEU A 251 -10.21 9.33 44.00
CA LEU A 251 -11.38 10.04 43.50
C LEU A 251 -12.66 9.51 44.17
N GLY A 252 -12.93 8.20 44.05
CA GLY A 252 -14.16 7.57 44.54
C GLY A 252 -15.31 7.79 43.57
N ALA A 253 -16.46 8.25 44.07
CA ALA A 253 -17.60 8.64 43.26
C ALA A 253 -17.35 9.95 42.50
N LEU A 254 -17.97 10.11 41.33
CA LEU A 254 -17.82 11.32 40.49
C LEU A 254 -18.26 12.62 41.18
N SER A 255 -19.14 12.53 42.17
CA SER A 255 -19.57 13.68 42.99
C SER A 255 -18.41 14.36 43.74
N ASN A 256 -17.29 13.67 43.90
CA ASN A 256 -16.08 14.18 44.54
C ASN A 256 -15.19 15.03 43.61
N VAL A 257 -15.43 15.06 42.29
CA VAL A 257 -14.54 15.73 41.32
C VAL A 257 -14.39 17.22 41.60
N ASN A 258 -15.49 17.94 41.81
CA ASN A 258 -15.44 19.38 42.05
C ASN A 258 -14.89 19.71 43.44
N SER A 259 -15.22 18.93 44.48
CA SER A 259 -14.74 19.20 45.83
C SER A 259 -13.24 18.94 45.97
N LYS A 260 -12.70 17.92 45.29
CA LYS A 260 -11.30 17.49 45.41
C LYS A 260 -10.35 18.05 44.34
N PHE A 261 -10.81 18.27 43.10
CA PHE A 261 -9.90 18.49 41.96
C PHE A 261 -10.26 19.70 41.09
N PHE A 262 -11.46 19.75 40.51
CA PHE A 262 -11.78 20.77 39.50
C PHE A 262 -12.23 22.09 40.11
N HIS A 263 -12.74 22.09 41.35
CA HIS A 263 -13.17 23.28 42.07
C HIS A 263 -14.16 24.16 41.27
N ASN A 264 -15.00 23.53 40.45
CA ASN A 264 -15.94 24.17 39.52
C ASN A 264 -15.30 25.02 38.40
N ASN A 265 -13.99 24.95 38.18
CA ASN A 265 -13.28 25.76 37.17
C ASN A 265 -13.46 25.25 35.73
N ILE A 266 -13.86 24.00 35.54
CA ILE A 266 -14.03 23.38 34.22
C ILE A 266 -15.51 23.45 33.82
N ASP A 267 -15.87 24.47 33.05
CA ASP A 267 -17.27 24.75 32.65
C ASP A 267 -17.96 23.55 31.99
N PHE A 268 -17.25 22.87 31.08
CA PHE A 268 -17.84 21.74 30.36
C PHE A 268 -18.07 20.51 31.25
N TRP A 269 -17.23 20.27 32.26
CA TRP A 269 -17.50 19.24 33.28
C TRP A 269 -18.80 19.53 34.03
N ASN A 270 -18.99 20.78 34.48
CA ASN A 270 -20.21 21.16 35.19
C ASN A 270 -21.47 20.94 34.33
N LYS A 271 -21.38 21.23 33.03
CA LYS A 271 -22.46 20.94 32.06
C LYS A 271 -22.73 19.45 31.90
N ILE A 272 -21.70 18.61 31.80
CA ILE A 272 -21.87 17.14 31.77
C ILE A 272 -22.62 16.67 33.03
N VAL A 273 -22.24 17.17 34.21
CA VAL A 273 -22.90 16.83 35.48
C VAL A 273 -24.36 17.30 35.51
N GLU A 274 -24.68 18.44 34.93
CA GLU A 274 -26.05 18.98 34.85
C GLU A 274 -26.93 18.24 33.85
N HIS A 275 -26.34 17.65 32.81
CA HIS A 275 -27.01 16.97 31.70
C HIS A 275 -26.64 15.47 31.63
N PRO A 276 -27.04 14.65 32.61
CA PRO A 276 -26.67 13.22 32.68
C PRO A 276 -27.41 12.32 31.68
N ASN A 277 -28.43 12.85 31.00
CA ASN A 277 -29.29 12.14 30.03
C ASN A 277 -29.18 12.83 28.66
N TYR A 278 -29.64 12.19 27.58
CA TYR A 278 -29.60 12.75 26.21
C TYR A 278 -30.67 13.82 25.97
N ASP A 279 -30.67 14.87 26.79
CA ASP A 279 -31.61 15.99 26.72
C ASP A 279 -31.25 17.01 25.63
N ASP A 280 -31.97 18.13 25.60
CA ASP A 280 -31.78 19.23 24.64
C ASP A 280 -30.34 19.75 24.56
N PHE A 281 -29.54 19.64 25.63
CA PHE A 281 -28.15 20.07 25.62
C PHE A 281 -27.29 19.24 24.66
N TRP A 282 -27.47 17.92 24.66
CA TRP A 282 -26.74 16.99 23.79
C TRP A 282 -27.32 16.98 22.39
N GLN A 283 -28.65 16.97 22.27
CA GLN A 283 -29.33 16.95 20.97
C GLN A 283 -28.96 18.15 20.10
N LYS A 284 -28.80 19.34 20.70
CA LYS A 284 -28.34 20.54 19.98
C LYS A 284 -26.89 20.48 19.50
N ARG A 285 -26.07 19.57 20.04
CA ARG A 285 -24.66 19.40 19.66
C ARG A 285 -24.45 18.24 18.71
N ASN A 286 -25.48 17.42 18.50
CA ASN A 286 -25.45 16.35 17.53
C ASN A 286 -25.34 16.95 16.12
N LEU A 287 -24.25 16.64 15.42
CA LEU A 287 -23.99 17.15 14.08
C LEU A 287 -24.87 16.48 13.01
N LEU A 288 -25.23 15.21 13.22
CA LEU A 288 -25.83 14.36 12.18
C LEU A 288 -27.11 14.95 11.55
N PRO A 289 -28.06 15.53 12.30
CA PRO A 289 -29.27 16.12 11.72
C PRO A 289 -29.00 17.25 10.72
N HIS A 290 -27.82 17.87 10.76
CA HIS A 290 -27.45 19.05 9.96
C HIS A 290 -26.69 18.68 8.67
N LEU A 291 -26.26 17.43 8.50
CA LEU A 291 -25.52 16.95 7.32
C LEU A 291 -26.44 16.78 6.09
N LYS A 292 -26.91 17.92 5.55
CA LYS A 292 -27.82 18.03 4.41
C LYS A 292 -27.31 19.07 3.42
N ASN A 293 -27.67 18.91 2.15
CA ASN A 293 -27.24 19.78 1.06
C ASN A 293 -25.70 19.92 0.95
N ILE A 294 -24.98 18.83 1.23
CA ILE A 294 -23.53 18.78 1.09
C ILE A 294 -23.17 18.86 -0.40
N LYS A 295 -22.23 19.75 -0.73
CA LYS A 295 -21.77 20.02 -2.10
C LYS A 295 -20.32 19.64 -2.37
N PRO A 296 -19.34 19.85 -1.45
CA PRO A 296 -17.97 19.40 -1.72
C PRO A 296 -17.91 17.87 -1.76
N ALA A 297 -16.92 17.33 -2.47
CA ALA A 297 -16.61 15.91 -2.36
C ALA A 297 -16.12 15.58 -0.96
N VAL A 298 -16.51 14.43 -0.42
CA VAL A 298 -16.23 14.02 0.95
C VAL A 298 -15.40 12.73 0.94
N LEU A 299 -14.29 12.73 1.69
CA LEU A 299 -13.50 11.53 2.00
C LEU A 299 -13.43 11.34 3.51
N ILE A 300 -14.29 10.47 4.04
CA ILE A 300 -14.32 10.13 5.46
C ILE A 300 -13.26 9.08 5.74
N VAL A 301 -12.52 9.24 6.84
CA VAL A 301 -11.41 8.35 7.19
C VAL A 301 -11.53 7.98 8.65
N GLY A 302 -11.34 6.71 8.99
CA GLY A 302 -11.27 6.29 10.38
C GLY A 302 -10.58 4.95 10.56
N GLY A 303 -10.44 4.54 11.82
CA GLY A 303 -9.80 3.27 12.18
C GLY A 303 -10.80 2.28 12.75
N TRP A 304 -10.66 1.00 12.41
CA TRP A 304 -11.45 -0.06 13.06
C TRP A 304 -11.17 -0.16 14.56
N TYR A 305 -9.99 0.22 15.00
CA TYR A 305 -9.61 0.23 16.42
C TYR A 305 -9.53 1.65 16.97
N ASP A 306 -10.28 2.58 16.38
CA ASP A 306 -10.48 3.91 16.94
C ASP A 306 -11.28 3.79 18.25
N ALA A 307 -10.65 4.22 19.34
CA ALA A 307 -11.20 4.13 20.68
C ALA A 307 -11.91 5.42 21.13
N GLU A 308 -11.83 6.48 20.33
CA GLU A 308 -12.34 7.82 20.64
C GLU A 308 -13.56 8.14 19.76
N ASP A 309 -13.41 8.04 18.43
CA ASP A 309 -14.34 8.66 17.46
C ASP A 309 -14.87 7.70 16.35
N LEU A 310 -15.01 6.41 16.68
CA LEU A 310 -15.55 5.42 15.72
C LEU A 310 -17.01 5.67 15.37
N TYR A 311 -17.83 6.07 16.36
CA TYR A 311 -19.24 6.34 16.14
C TYR A 311 -19.40 7.48 15.14
N GLY A 312 -18.67 8.57 15.35
CA GLY A 312 -18.77 9.73 14.48
C GLY A 312 -18.34 9.43 13.03
N THR A 313 -17.25 8.69 12.83
CA THR A 313 -16.82 8.25 11.50
C THR A 313 -17.92 7.54 10.72
N LEU A 314 -18.49 6.47 11.30
CA LEU A 314 -19.48 5.62 10.63
C LEU A 314 -20.81 6.35 10.42
N ASN A 315 -21.24 7.16 11.38
CA ASN A 315 -22.55 7.81 11.33
C ASN A 315 -22.53 9.10 10.48
N VAL A 316 -21.41 9.83 10.41
CA VAL A 316 -21.26 10.95 9.46
C VAL A 316 -21.37 10.43 8.04
N TYR A 317 -20.66 9.34 7.70
CA TYR A 317 -20.74 8.70 6.38
C TYR A 317 -22.16 8.26 6.06
N SER A 318 -22.77 7.44 6.93
CA SER A 318 -24.11 6.91 6.70
C SER A 318 -25.17 8.01 6.58
N THR A 319 -24.99 9.13 7.31
CA THR A 319 -25.91 10.27 7.24
C THR A 319 -25.75 11.06 5.96
N ILE A 320 -24.53 11.27 5.48
CA ILE A 320 -24.28 11.94 4.21
C ILE A 320 -24.86 11.11 3.06
N GLU A 321 -24.58 9.81 3.01
CA GLU A 321 -25.16 8.87 2.04
C GLU A 321 -26.68 8.98 1.98
N LYS A 322 -27.32 8.91 3.15
CA LYS A 322 -28.78 8.96 3.26
C LYS A 322 -29.37 10.28 2.80
N ASN A 323 -28.77 11.41 3.18
CA ASN A 323 -29.37 12.73 3.00
C ASN A 323 -28.91 13.44 1.72
N ASN A 324 -27.85 12.96 1.07
CA ASN A 324 -27.18 13.66 -0.04
C ASN A 324 -26.80 12.71 -1.19
N PRO A 325 -27.74 11.95 -1.78
CA PRO A 325 -27.45 10.82 -2.70
C PRO A 325 -26.73 11.18 -4.01
N ASN A 326 -26.53 12.48 -4.30
CA ASN A 326 -25.80 12.96 -5.48
C ASN A 326 -24.40 13.49 -5.14
N THR A 327 -23.97 13.36 -3.88
CA THR A 327 -22.67 13.83 -3.41
C THR A 327 -21.66 12.72 -3.55
N VAL A 328 -20.44 13.02 -4.01
CA VAL A 328 -19.34 12.06 -3.91
C VAL A 328 -18.93 11.95 -2.44
N ASN A 329 -19.18 10.79 -1.84
CA ASN A 329 -18.90 10.51 -0.45
C ASN A 329 -18.26 9.13 -0.34
N SER A 330 -16.96 9.10 -0.07
CA SER A 330 -16.21 7.85 0.13
C SER A 330 -15.83 7.70 1.60
N ILE A 331 -15.74 6.46 2.08
CA ILE A 331 -15.23 6.13 3.41
C ILE A 331 -14.02 5.20 3.31
N VAL A 332 -13.00 5.46 4.15
CA VAL A 332 -11.82 4.61 4.30
C VAL A 332 -11.70 4.17 5.76
N MET A 333 -11.65 2.85 5.99
CA MET A 333 -11.43 2.29 7.33
C MET A 333 -10.21 1.39 7.33
N GLY A 334 -9.14 1.79 8.01
CA GLY A 334 -7.93 0.98 8.16
C GLY A 334 -7.83 0.29 9.53
N PRO A 335 -6.81 -0.55 9.78
CA PRO A 335 -6.62 -1.24 11.05
C PRO A 335 -5.97 -0.32 12.11
N TRP A 336 -6.44 0.93 12.16
CA TRP A 336 -5.80 1.99 12.92
C TRP A 336 -6.45 2.21 14.28
N GLN A 337 -5.63 2.60 15.24
CA GLN A 337 -6.05 3.39 16.39
C GLN A 337 -6.43 4.83 15.97
N HIS A 338 -6.97 5.60 16.90
CA HIS A 338 -7.31 7.02 16.67
C HIS A 338 -6.14 7.84 16.10
N GLY A 339 -6.34 8.42 14.91
CA GLY A 339 -5.34 9.17 14.14
C GLY A 339 -4.20 8.34 13.54
N GLY A 340 -4.26 7.01 13.60
CA GLY A 340 -3.16 6.11 13.24
C GLY A 340 -2.71 6.21 11.78
N TRP A 341 -3.63 6.52 10.86
CA TRP A 341 -3.34 6.65 9.42
C TRP A 341 -2.35 7.78 9.07
N ILE A 342 -2.11 8.73 9.98
CA ILE A 342 -1.11 9.82 9.82
C ILE A 342 0.16 9.52 10.61
N HIS A 343 0.02 8.88 11.78
CA HIS A 343 1.05 8.85 12.81
C HIS A 343 1.79 7.52 12.94
N THR A 344 1.29 6.45 12.31
CA THR A 344 1.90 5.12 12.32
C THR A 344 1.88 4.51 10.92
N LEU A 345 2.58 3.39 10.72
CA LEU A 345 2.48 2.59 9.50
C LEU A 345 1.16 1.80 9.43
N GLY A 346 0.48 1.62 10.58
CA GLY A 346 -0.70 0.76 10.67
C GLY A 346 -0.39 -0.73 10.48
N ASP A 347 0.87 -1.12 10.61
CA ASP A 347 1.38 -2.49 10.48
C ASP A 347 1.13 -3.36 11.73
N HIS A 348 0.73 -2.75 12.84
CA HIS A 348 0.31 -3.44 14.05
C HIS A 348 -0.50 -2.52 14.98
N LEU A 349 -1.23 -3.13 15.92
CA LEU A 349 -1.74 -2.48 17.12
C LEU A 349 -1.60 -3.44 18.30
N GLY A 350 -0.89 -3.02 19.35
CA GLY A 350 -0.53 -3.90 20.46
C GLY A 350 0.24 -5.12 19.96
N ASN A 351 -0.24 -6.32 20.31
CA ASN A 351 0.38 -7.60 19.92
C ASN A 351 -0.11 -8.12 18.56
N VAL A 352 -1.09 -7.45 17.93
CA VAL A 352 -1.74 -7.89 16.69
C VAL A 352 -1.04 -7.25 15.50
N MET A 353 -0.58 -8.09 14.57
CA MET A 353 0.14 -7.69 13.36
C MET A 353 -0.77 -7.63 12.14
N PHE A 354 -0.61 -6.57 11.34
CA PHE A 354 -1.27 -6.32 10.06
C PHE A 354 -0.24 -6.34 8.90
N SER A 355 -0.63 -5.92 7.69
CA SER A 355 0.26 -5.87 6.51
C SER A 355 1.45 -4.92 6.72
N THR A 356 2.63 -5.28 6.17
CA THR A 356 3.86 -4.47 6.22
C THR A 356 4.38 -4.05 4.84
N ASP A 357 3.80 -4.53 3.73
CA ASP A 357 4.27 -4.19 2.37
C ASP A 357 3.13 -4.20 1.32
N PRO A 358 2.58 -3.03 0.94
CA PRO A 358 2.73 -1.76 1.65
C PRO A 358 2.04 -1.84 3.02
N ASP A 359 2.55 -1.06 3.98
CA ASP A 359 1.84 -0.84 5.23
C ASP A 359 0.53 -0.06 4.99
N PRO A 360 -0.54 -0.31 5.78
CA PRO A 360 -1.85 0.28 5.55
C PRO A 360 -1.87 1.82 5.48
N SER A 361 -1.08 2.50 6.31
CA SER A 361 -1.05 3.96 6.32
C SER A 361 -0.38 4.53 5.08
N THR A 362 0.75 3.98 4.64
CA THR A 362 1.40 4.40 3.39
C THR A 362 0.48 4.18 2.20
N TYR A 363 -0.19 3.03 2.13
CA TYR A 363 -1.15 2.75 1.05
C TYR A 363 -2.27 3.81 1.00
N TYR A 364 -2.89 4.10 2.14
CA TYR A 364 -3.94 5.12 2.25
C TYR A 364 -3.44 6.50 1.80
N GLN A 365 -2.28 6.95 2.30
CA GLN A 365 -1.75 8.27 2.01
C GLN A 365 -1.38 8.43 0.52
N GLU A 366 -0.75 7.41 -0.09
CA GLU A 366 -0.25 7.49 -1.46
C GLU A 366 -1.33 7.20 -2.52
N HIS A 367 -2.26 6.29 -2.23
CA HIS A 367 -3.21 5.78 -3.24
C HIS A 367 -4.65 6.26 -3.04
N ILE A 368 -5.00 6.83 -1.88
CA ILE A 368 -6.36 7.28 -1.60
C ILE A 368 -6.42 8.78 -1.32
N GLU A 369 -5.83 9.24 -0.21
CA GLU A 369 -5.95 10.63 0.25
C GLU A 369 -5.32 11.62 -0.73
N PHE A 370 -4.08 11.36 -1.14
CA PHE A 370 -3.37 12.23 -2.05
C PHE A 370 -4.05 12.33 -3.43
N PRO A 371 -4.40 11.22 -4.11
CA PRO A 371 -5.14 11.29 -5.36
C PRO A 371 -6.50 11.99 -5.25
N PHE A 372 -7.24 11.79 -4.15
CA PHE A 372 -8.52 12.46 -3.89
C PHE A 372 -8.37 13.99 -3.93
N PHE A 373 -7.48 14.55 -3.11
CA PHE A 373 -7.27 16.00 -3.08
C PHE A 373 -6.65 16.53 -4.37
N MET A 374 -5.75 15.77 -5.01
CA MET A 374 -5.17 16.17 -6.28
C MET A 374 -6.21 16.30 -7.41
N HIS A 375 -7.21 15.42 -7.43
CA HIS A 375 -8.32 15.50 -8.37
C HIS A 375 -9.13 16.78 -8.16
N TYR A 376 -9.67 17.00 -6.96
CA TYR A 376 -10.59 18.10 -6.70
C TYR A 376 -9.92 19.48 -6.62
N LEU A 377 -8.65 19.55 -6.21
CA LEU A 377 -7.96 20.81 -5.95
C LEU A 377 -6.95 21.21 -7.04
N LYS A 378 -6.50 20.26 -7.87
CA LYS A 378 -5.53 20.51 -8.94
C LYS A 378 -5.95 19.95 -10.31
N ASP A 379 -7.22 19.57 -10.46
CA ASP A 379 -7.81 19.08 -11.72
C ASP A 379 -7.04 17.88 -12.30
N LYS A 380 -6.48 17.03 -11.43
CA LYS A 380 -5.89 15.77 -11.87
C LYS A 380 -6.97 14.78 -12.28
N LYS A 381 -6.57 13.74 -13.00
CA LYS A 381 -7.47 12.65 -13.40
C LYS A 381 -8.17 12.07 -12.17
N ASP A 382 -9.45 11.74 -12.33
CA ASP A 382 -10.24 11.04 -11.32
C ASP A 382 -9.53 9.74 -10.89
N PRO A 383 -9.24 9.56 -9.58
CA PRO A 383 -8.63 8.34 -9.08
C PRO A 383 -9.55 7.11 -9.19
N ARG A 384 -10.86 7.28 -9.43
CA ARG A 384 -11.87 6.22 -9.44
C ARG A 384 -11.87 5.39 -8.16
N LEU A 385 -11.85 6.10 -7.03
CA LEU A 385 -11.95 5.46 -5.71
C LEU A 385 -13.30 4.77 -5.57
N ALA A 386 -13.31 3.59 -4.94
CA ALA A 386 -14.54 2.95 -4.50
C ALA A 386 -15.26 3.81 -3.46
N GLU A 387 -16.56 3.56 -3.26
CA GLU A 387 -17.33 4.25 -2.22
C GLU A 387 -16.83 3.87 -0.83
N ALA A 388 -16.58 2.58 -0.59
CA ALA A 388 -16.10 2.09 0.69
C ALA A 388 -14.79 1.29 0.50
N ILE A 389 -13.70 1.80 1.06
CA ILE A 389 -12.37 1.19 1.01
C ILE A 389 -12.00 0.75 2.43
N MET A 390 -12.12 -0.55 2.70
CA MET A 390 -12.11 -1.09 4.06
C MET A 390 -11.00 -2.12 4.23
N TYR A 391 -10.15 -1.98 5.24
CA TYR A 391 -9.18 -3.00 5.61
C TYR A 391 -9.85 -4.09 6.45
N ASP A 392 -9.76 -5.36 6.07
CA ASP A 392 -10.18 -6.48 6.90
C ASP A 392 -9.00 -6.91 7.80
N PRO A 393 -9.03 -6.62 9.12
CA PRO A 393 -7.92 -6.96 10.03
C PRO A 393 -7.77 -8.46 10.27
N GLY A 394 -8.79 -9.27 9.97
CA GLY A 394 -8.71 -10.73 10.03
C GLY A 394 -7.97 -11.30 8.84
N LEU A 395 -8.23 -10.79 7.63
CA LEU A 395 -7.55 -11.19 6.39
C LEU A 395 -6.21 -10.46 6.16
N ASN A 396 -5.96 -9.35 6.85
CA ASN A 396 -4.81 -8.46 6.65
C ASN A 396 -4.73 -7.83 5.25
N LYS A 397 -5.85 -7.30 4.74
CA LYS A 397 -5.91 -6.68 3.41
C LYS A 397 -6.96 -5.58 3.26
N TRP A 398 -6.79 -4.74 2.24
CA TRP A 398 -7.83 -3.82 1.77
C TRP A 398 -8.88 -4.53 0.93
N VAL A 399 -10.14 -4.16 1.11
CA VAL A 399 -11.31 -4.66 0.39
C VAL A 399 -12.16 -3.46 -0.01
N GLU A 400 -12.61 -3.44 -1.26
CA GLU A 400 -13.46 -2.38 -1.80
C GLU A 400 -14.92 -2.85 -1.86
N PHE A 401 -15.84 -1.94 -1.58
CA PHE A 401 -17.28 -2.14 -1.71
C PHE A 401 -17.92 -0.95 -2.43
N ASP A 402 -18.95 -1.26 -3.23
CA ASP A 402 -19.77 -0.25 -3.90
C ASP A 402 -20.64 0.55 -2.92
N GLN A 403 -20.82 0.05 -1.69
CA GLN A 403 -21.53 0.72 -0.60
C GLN A 403 -21.13 0.12 0.74
N TRP A 404 -21.25 0.89 1.82
CA TRP A 404 -21.13 0.38 3.18
C TRP A 404 -22.42 0.59 4.01
N PRO A 405 -22.90 -0.44 4.74
CA PRO A 405 -22.45 -1.83 4.71
C PRO A 405 -22.70 -2.53 3.36
N PRO A 406 -21.99 -3.64 3.07
CA PRO A 406 -22.15 -4.37 1.82
C PRO A 406 -23.60 -4.86 1.63
N ALA A 407 -24.11 -4.87 0.40
CA ALA A 407 -25.49 -5.27 0.14
C ALA A 407 -25.76 -6.78 0.38
N ASN A 408 -24.74 -7.62 0.30
CA ASN A 408 -24.81 -9.09 0.30
C ASN A 408 -24.65 -9.73 1.69
N LEU A 409 -25.15 -9.08 2.74
CA LEU A 409 -25.06 -9.59 4.11
C LEU A 409 -26.21 -10.54 4.47
N GLU A 410 -25.85 -11.69 5.07
CA GLU A 410 -26.78 -12.57 5.75
C GLU A 410 -26.94 -12.18 7.21
N LYS A 411 -28.13 -11.68 7.56
CA LYS A 411 -28.47 -11.39 8.96
C LYS A 411 -28.54 -12.70 9.75
N THR A 412 -27.65 -12.84 10.71
CA THR A 412 -27.47 -14.05 11.50
C THR A 412 -27.53 -13.74 12.99
N ARG A 413 -28.04 -14.69 13.79
CA ARG A 413 -28.09 -14.57 15.25
C ARG A 413 -27.17 -15.60 15.91
N LEU A 414 -26.29 -15.11 16.76
CA LEU A 414 -25.40 -15.90 17.62
C LEU A 414 -26.00 -15.96 19.03
N TYR A 415 -26.65 -17.07 19.38
CA TYR A 415 -27.36 -17.25 20.65
C TYR A 415 -26.41 -17.65 21.78
N LEU A 416 -26.49 -16.94 22.91
CA LEU A 416 -25.70 -17.15 24.12
C LEU A 416 -26.34 -18.28 24.96
N ARG A 417 -25.64 -19.40 25.15
CA ARG A 417 -26.20 -20.60 25.79
C ARG A 417 -25.84 -20.77 27.27
N GLY A 418 -26.72 -21.46 28.00
CA GLY A 418 -26.56 -21.71 29.44
C GLY A 418 -25.31 -22.51 29.81
N ASP A 419 -24.72 -23.24 28.85
CA ASP A 419 -23.49 -24.01 28.99
C ASP A 419 -22.22 -23.24 28.60
N GLY A 420 -22.34 -21.96 28.22
CA GLY A 420 -21.21 -21.15 27.74
C GLY A 420 -20.87 -21.32 26.26
N THR A 421 -21.70 -22.03 25.48
CA THR A 421 -21.52 -22.08 24.03
C THR A 421 -22.23 -20.93 23.31
N LEU A 422 -21.76 -20.62 22.10
CA LEU A 422 -22.38 -19.69 21.15
C LEU A 422 -22.84 -20.49 19.93
N LYS A 423 -24.14 -20.44 19.58
CA LYS A 423 -24.72 -21.26 18.50
C LYS A 423 -25.64 -20.44 17.58
N TYR A 424 -25.76 -20.86 16.32
CA TYR A 424 -26.59 -20.21 15.30
C TYR A 424 -28.10 -20.49 15.40
N THR A 425 -28.49 -21.47 16.21
CA THR A 425 -29.90 -21.82 16.44
C THR A 425 -30.37 -21.29 17.79
N SER A 426 -31.68 -21.22 18.02
CA SER A 426 -32.27 -20.80 19.31
C SER A 426 -32.59 -21.96 20.26
N GLN A 427 -32.54 -23.21 19.82
CA GLN A 427 -32.84 -24.40 20.64
C GLN A 427 -31.74 -24.69 21.66
N SER A 428 -32.00 -24.57 22.97
CA SER A 428 -31.03 -24.92 24.02
C SER A 428 -31.58 -25.97 24.97
N GLN A 429 -30.75 -26.95 25.27
CA GLN A 429 -30.85 -27.81 26.45
C GLN A 429 -29.92 -27.23 27.55
N GLY A 430 -30.17 -27.54 28.83
CA GLY A 430 -29.34 -27.04 29.94
C GLY A 430 -29.97 -25.92 30.81
N GLN A 431 -29.14 -25.07 31.43
CA GLN A 431 -29.62 -24.00 32.33
C GLN A 431 -30.38 -22.91 31.56
N ALA A 432 -31.33 -22.23 32.23
CA ALA A 432 -32.17 -21.19 31.62
C ALA A 432 -31.42 -19.84 31.47
N TYR A 433 -30.40 -19.63 32.30
CA TYR A 433 -29.57 -18.45 32.34
C TYR A 433 -28.18 -18.82 32.86
N ARG A 434 -27.21 -17.92 32.69
CA ARG A 434 -25.96 -17.89 33.46
C ARG A 434 -25.99 -16.70 34.41
N GLU A 435 -25.40 -16.86 35.59
CA GLU A 435 -25.42 -15.87 36.67
C GLU A 435 -23.99 -15.48 37.06
N PHE A 436 -23.81 -14.21 37.42
CA PHE A 436 -22.59 -13.68 38.03
C PHE A 436 -22.92 -12.55 39.01
N ILE A 437 -22.00 -12.27 39.92
CA ILE A 437 -22.12 -11.15 40.86
C ILE A 437 -21.19 -10.05 40.39
N SER A 438 -21.72 -8.84 40.17
CA SER A 438 -20.89 -7.66 39.92
C SER A 438 -20.82 -6.80 41.18
N ASP A 439 -19.59 -6.47 41.59
CA ASP A 439 -19.27 -5.64 42.75
C ASP A 439 -18.56 -4.36 42.28
N PRO A 440 -19.17 -3.17 42.39
CA PRO A 440 -18.54 -1.91 41.99
C PRO A 440 -17.33 -1.51 42.85
N ASN A 441 -17.03 -2.21 43.94
CA ASN A 441 -15.78 -2.04 44.70
C ASN A 441 -14.65 -2.94 44.20
N LYS A 442 -14.94 -3.88 43.29
CA LYS A 442 -13.96 -4.72 42.59
C LYS A 442 -14.23 -4.78 41.09
N PRO A 443 -14.39 -3.63 40.42
CA PRO A 443 -14.79 -3.60 39.01
C PRO A 443 -13.78 -4.35 38.12
N VAL A 444 -14.28 -4.95 37.04
CA VAL A 444 -13.46 -5.61 36.04
C VAL A 444 -12.57 -4.57 35.34
N PRO A 445 -11.23 -4.75 35.33
CA PRO A 445 -10.35 -3.83 34.63
C PRO A 445 -10.60 -3.86 33.12
N PHE A 446 -10.34 -2.75 32.42
CA PHE A 446 -10.55 -2.71 30.96
C PHE A 446 -9.36 -3.25 30.15
N THR A 447 -8.18 -3.27 30.74
CA THR A 447 -6.92 -3.81 30.22
C THR A 447 -6.11 -4.41 31.39
N GLU A 448 -5.16 -5.30 31.11
CA GLU A 448 -4.18 -5.76 32.12
C GLU A 448 -3.13 -4.69 32.46
N ASP A 449 -2.97 -3.69 31.61
CA ASP A 449 -1.98 -2.64 31.80
C ASP A 449 -2.32 -1.70 32.97
N ILE A 450 -1.28 -1.26 33.68
CA ILE A 450 -1.37 -0.20 34.66
C ILE A 450 -1.33 1.16 33.93
N VAL A 451 -2.50 1.77 33.75
CA VAL A 451 -2.66 3.04 33.02
C VAL A 451 -3.68 3.97 33.70
N HIS A 452 -3.51 5.29 33.51
CA HIS A 452 -4.45 6.31 33.96
C HIS A 452 -5.39 6.83 32.86
N GLY A 453 -4.99 6.70 31.60
CA GLY A 453 -5.74 7.15 30.43
C GLY A 453 -6.20 5.98 29.56
N MET A 454 -6.79 6.31 28.41
CA MET A 454 -7.24 5.35 27.42
C MET A 454 -6.03 4.78 26.67
N ALA A 455 -5.60 3.57 27.05
CA ALA A 455 -4.48 2.90 26.41
C ALA A 455 -4.88 2.43 25.01
N ARG A 456 -4.49 3.13 23.95
CA ARG A 456 -4.97 2.86 22.57
C ARG A 456 -4.98 1.39 22.12
N LYS A 457 -4.02 0.57 22.57
CA LYS A 457 -3.94 -0.86 22.28
C LYS A 457 -5.02 -1.74 22.94
N TYR A 458 -5.79 -1.21 23.91
CA TYR A 458 -6.83 -1.99 24.60
C TYR A 458 -7.84 -2.59 23.62
N MET A 459 -8.06 -1.90 22.49
CA MET A 459 -8.96 -2.33 21.42
C MET A 459 -8.55 -3.65 20.76
N THR A 460 -7.30 -4.09 20.94
CA THR A 460 -6.76 -5.36 20.44
C THR A 460 -6.11 -6.19 21.56
N ASP A 461 -6.17 -5.74 22.81
CA ASP A 461 -5.57 -6.45 23.95
C ASP A 461 -6.25 -7.80 24.19
N ASP A 462 -5.48 -8.73 24.74
CA ASP A 462 -5.92 -10.06 25.11
C ASP A 462 -6.99 -10.00 26.20
N GLN A 463 -8.14 -10.63 25.96
CA GLN A 463 -9.25 -10.63 26.92
C GLN A 463 -9.22 -11.82 27.89
N ARG A 464 -8.18 -12.68 27.86
CA ARG A 464 -8.06 -13.84 28.78
C ARG A 464 -8.06 -13.45 30.25
N PHE A 465 -7.54 -12.27 30.60
CA PHE A 465 -7.58 -11.77 31.98
C PHE A 465 -9.01 -11.59 32.48
N ALA A 466 -9.91 -11.12 31.61
CA ALA A 466 -11.32 -10.96 31.91
C ALA A 466 -12.03 -12.32 31.94
N SER A 467 -11.76 -13.20 30.96
CA SER A 467 -12.34 -14.57 30.91
C SER A 467 -12.08 -15.41 32.17
N ARG A 468 -10.99 -15.15 32.89
CA ARG A 468 -10.64 -15.87 34.13
C ARG A 468 -11.40 -15.37 35.37
N ARG A 469 -12.12 -14.25 35.27
CA ARG A 469 -12.84 -13.66 36.41
C ARG A 469 -14.25 -14.25 36.56
N PRO A 470 -14.75 -14.38 37.80
CA PRO A 470 -16.10 -14.91 38.04
C PRO A 470 -17.22 -13.91 37.72
N ASP A 471 -16.90 -12.64 37.51
CA ASP A 471 -17.82 -11.55 37.18
C ASP A 471 -17.83 -11.18 35.69
N VAL A 472 -17.34 -12.09 34.83
CA VAL A 472 -17.36 -11.99 33.37
C VAL A 472 -17.92 -13.31 32.80
N LEU A 473 -18.96 -13.21 31.97
CA LEU A 473 -19.52 -14.37 31.27
C LEU A 473 -18.92 -14.50 29.88
N THR A 474 -18.27 -15.62 29.59
CA THR A 474 -17.71 -15.94 28.28
C THR A 474 -18.55 -16.97 27.53
N TYR A 475 -18.85 -16.70 26.27
CA TYR A 475 -19.56 -17.59 25.34
C TYR A 475 -18.76 -17.76 24.06
N GLN A 476 -18.61 -18.98 23.53
CA GLN A 476 -17.83 -19.18 22.31
C GLN A 476 -18.38 -20.26 21.39
N THR A 477 -18.11 -20.13 20.10
CA THR A 477 -18.42 -21.17 19.11
C THR A 477 -17.53 -22.40 19.30
N ASP A 478 -17.86 -23.47 18.59
CA ASP A 478 -16.89 -24.52 18.28
C ASP A 478 -15.75 -23.92 17.42
N VAL A 479 -14.64 -24.63 17.26
CA VAL A 479 -13.58 -24.24 16.33
C VAL A 479 -14.19 -24.09 14.94
N LEU A 480 -13.94 -22.95 14.29
CA LEU A 480 -14.44 -22.70 12.95
C LEU A 480 -13.76 -23.63 11.94
N HIS A 481 -14.56 -24.32 11.14
CA HIS A 481 -14.06 -25.21 10.08
C HIS A 481 -13.80 -24.51 8.74
N GLN A 482 -14.24 -23.26 8.63
CA GLN A 482 -14.06 -22.36 7.49
C GLN A 482 -14.04 -20.92 8.00
N ASP A 483 -13.52 -20.00 7.19
CA ASP A 483 -13.52 -18.57 7.52
C ASP A 483 -14.96 -18.04 7.61
N VAL A 484 -15.19 -17.11 8.54
CA VAL A 484 -16.45 -16.38 8.70
C VAL A 484 -16.16 -14.89 8.74
N THR A 485 -16.65 -14.14 7.76
CA THR A 485 -16.49 -12.69 7.71
C THR A 485 -17.72 -12.00 8.26
N LEU A 486 -17.53 -11.22 9.33
CA LEU A 486 -18.57 -10.32 9.84
C LEU A 486 -18.37 -8.93 9.22
N ALA A 487 -19.46 -8.36 8.72
CA ALA A 487 -19.45 -7.04 8.09
C ALA A 487 -20.71 -6.23 8.47
N GLY A 488 -20.54 -4.92 8.63
CA GLY A 488 -21.59 -3.98 9.00
C GLY A 488 -21.97 -4.01 10.47
N LYS A 489 -23.15 -3.45 10.77
CA LYS A 489 -23.64 -3.23 12.13
C LYS A 489 -23.89 -4.52 12.91
N SER A 490 -23.29 -4.62 14.10
CA SER A 490 -23.59 -5.66 15.08
C SER A 490 -24.51 -5.15 16.18
N ILE A 491 -25.41 -5.99 16.68
CA ILE A 491 -26.41 -5.60 17.70
C ILE A 491 -26.43 -6.63 18.83
N ALA A 492 -26.16 -6.20 20.06
CA ALA A 492 -26.40 -7.01 21.24
C ALA A 492 -27.88 -6.97 21.61
N ASN A 493 -28.49 -8.15 21.75
CA ASN A 493 -29.86 -8.29 22.23
C ASN A 493 -29.87 -9.20 23.46
N LEU A 494 -29.74 -8.59 24.64
CA LEU A 494 -29.64 -9.29 25.91
C LEU A 494 -31.00 -9.35 26.59
N TYR A 495 -31.38 -10.53 27.07
CA TYR A 495 -32.48 -10.69 28.02
C TYR A 495 -31.85 -10.95 29.38
N ILE A 496 -32.08 -10.05 30.32
CA ILE A 496 -31.36 -10.02 31.60
C ILE A 496 -32.31 -9.90 32.77
N SER A 497 -31.87 -10.36 33.94
CA SER A 497 -32.50 -9.98 35.21
C SER A 497 -31.44 -9.69 36.26
N ILE A 498 -31.67 -8.65 37.05
CA ILE A 498 -30.69 -8.14 38.04
C ILE A 498 -31.33 -8.02 39.41
N SER A 499 -30.58 -8.22 40.49
CA SER A 499 -31.13 -8.09 41.85
C SER A 499 -31.31 -6.64 42.30
N GLN A 500 -30.67 -5.69 41.61
CA GLN A 500 -30.76 -4.27 41.89
C GLN A 500 -31.62 -3.53 40.84
N THR A 501 -31.43 -2.21 40.68
CA THR A 501 -32.33 -1.33 39.91
C THR A 501 -31.63 -0.59 38.77
N ASP A 502 -30.31 -0.72 38.62
CA ASP A 502 -29.54 -0.23 37.48
C ASP A 502 -28.33 -1.17 37.26
N ALA A 503 -27.74 -1.15 36.06
CA ALA A 503 -26.49 -1.84 35.74
C ALA A 503 -26.00 -1.38 34.36
N ASP A 504 -24.69 -1.26 34.17
CA ASP A 504 -24.12 -1.13 32.83
C ASP A 504 -23.99 -2.52 32.20
N TRP A 505 -24.06 -2.64 30.88
CA TRP A 505 -23.92 -3.90 30.14
C TRP A 505 -22.86 -3.73 29.07
N VAL A 506 -21.72 -4.36 29.29
CA VAL A 506 -20.57 -4.37 28.38
C VAL A 506 -20.61 -5.67 27.60
N VAL A 507 -20.53 -5.57 26.28
CA VAL A 507 -20.48 -6.72 25.38
C VAL A 507 -19.25 -6.59 24.49
N LYS A 508 -18.46 -7.66 24.41
CA LYS A 508 -17.26 -7.73 23.56
C LYS A 508 -17.41 -8.86 22.56
N LEU A 509 -17.13 -8.57 21.29
CA LEU A 509 -16.92 -9.52 20.20
C LEU A 509 -15.42 -9.79 20.09
N ILE A 510 -15.04 -11.05 20.18
CA ILE A 510 -13.66 -11.50 20.32
C ILE A 510 -13.35 -12.58 19.27
N ASP A 511 -12.17 -12.47 18.67
CA ASP A 511 -11.56 -13.50 17.85
C ASP A 511 -10.57 -14.31 18.69
N VAL A 512 -10.88 -15.59 18.90
CA VAL A 512 -10.02 -16.49 19.68
C VAL A 512 -9.08 -17.22 18.72
N TYR A 513 -7.79 -16.98 18.89
CA TYR A 513 -6.75 -17.59 18.08
C TYR A 513 -6.62 -19.09 18.38
N PRO A 514 -6.12 -19.90 17.43
CA PRO A 514 -5.79 -21.29 17.66
C PRO A 514 -4.79 -21.48 18.81
N ASP A 515 -4.89 -22.61 19.52
CA ASP A 515 -3.99 -22.95 20.63
C ASP A 515 -2.53 -23.13 20.20
N ASP A 516 -2.25 -23.22 18.90
CA ASP A 516 -0.92 -23.36 18.30
C ASP A 516 -0.46 -22.11 17.53
N ALA A 517 -1.23 -21.00 17.60
CA ALA A 517 -0.88 -19.75 16.94
C ALA A 517 0.49 -19.23 17.38
N LYS A 518 1.27 -18.74 16.40
CA LYS A 518 2.65 -18.30 16.62
C LYS A 518 2.70 -16.84 17.05
N ASP A 519 3.61 -16.57 17.96
CA ASP A 519 4.00 -15.20 18.31
C ASP A 519 4.65 -14.52 17.09
N ASN A 520 4.48 -13.21 17.02
CA ASN A 520 5.01 -12.37 15.96
C ASN A 520 6.00 -11.35 16.56
N GLN A 521 6.63 -10.55 15.70
CA GLN A 521 7.65 -9.58 16.11
C GLN A 521 7.13 -8.47 17.06
N PHE A 522 5.81 -8.28 17.14
CA PHE A 522 5.15 -7.31 18.02
C PHE A 522 4.56 -7.94 19.28
N THR A 523 4.61 -9.27 19.42
CA THR A 523 4.13 -9.96 20.62
C THR A 523 5.05 -9.63 21.80
N SER A 524 4.47 -9.09 22.87
CA SER A 524 5.19 -8.71 24.09
C SER A 524 5.71 -9.94 24.84
N ASP A 525 6.86 -9.83 25.51
CA ASP A 525 7.57 -10.96 26.19
C ASP A 525 6.73 -11.81 27.16
N HIS A 526 5.63 -11.28 27.69
CA HIS A 526 4.75 -11.93 28.67
C HIS A 526 3.39 -12.34 28.09
N GLN A 527 3.20 -12.16 26.78
CA GLN A 527 1.99 -12.50 26.05
C GLN A 527 2.31 -13.58 25.01
N HIS A 528 1.31 -14.37 24.66
CA HIS A 528 1.43 -15.39 23.60
C HIS A 528 0.18 -15.38 22.72
N MET A 529 0.36 -15.47 21.40
CA MET A 529 -0.73 -15.48 20.43
C MET A 529 -1.53 -16.79 20.45
N ALA A 530 -0.93 -17.88 20.94
CA ALA A 530 -1.62 -19.14 21.19
C ALA A 530 -2.82 -18.95 22.14
N GLY A 531 -4.03 -19.20 21.64
CA GLY A 531 -5.27 -18.99 22.40
C GLY A 531 -5.54 -17.53 22.78
N TYR A 532 -4.94 -16.56 22.09
CA TYR A 532 -5.16 -15.13 22.32
C TYR A 532 -6.63 -14.75 22.09
N GLU A 533 -7.22 -14.00 23.01
CA GLU A 533 -8.61 -13.52 22.90
C GLU A 533 -8.59 -12.07 22.39
N GLN A 534 -8.37 -11.87 21.07
CA GLN A 534 -8.31 -10.54 20.48
C GLN A 534 -9.71 -9.90 20.52
N MET A 535 -9.84 -8.75 21.18
CA MET A 535 -11.06 -7.96 21.06
C MET A 535 -11.15 -7.39 19.63
N VAL A 536 -12.25 -7.68 18.93
CA VAL A 536 -12.52 -7.17 17.58
C VAL A 536 -13.41 -5.94 17.65
N ARG A 537 -14.42 -5.99 18.52
CA ARG A 537 -15.35 -4.90 18.76
C ARG A 537 -15.92 -5.02 20.16
N SER A 538 -16.34 -3.91 20.74
CA SER A 538 -16.99 -3.89 22.04
C SER A 538 -17.82 -2.64 22.17
N GLU A 539 -18.82 -2.70 23.05
CA GLU A 539 -19.59 -1.53 23.43
C GLU A 539 -20.23 -1.73 24.81
N VAL A 540 -20.57 -0.63 25.46
CA VAL A 540 -21.29 -0.56 26.73
C VAL A 540 -22.62 0.17 26.56
N ILE A 541 -23.65 -0.27 27.27
CA ILE A 541 -24.85 0.53 27.51
C ILE A 541 -25.10 0.69 28.99
N ARG A 542 -25.48 1.90 29.39
CA ARG A 542 -26.00 2.15 30.72
C ARG A 542 -27.47 1.76 30.80
N GLY A 543 -27.78 0.71 31.56
CA GLY A 543 -29.04 -0.05 31.46
C GLY A 543 -30.31 0.76 31.76
N ARG A 544 -30.23 1.84 32.55
CA ARG A 544 -31.32 2.82 32.70
C ARG A 544 -31.85 3.36 31.36
N PHE A 545 -31.02 3.40 30.32
CA PHE A 545 -31.36 3.95 28.99
C PHE A 545 -31.87 2.91 27.99
N ARG A 546 -32.09 1.66 28.42
CA ARG A 546 -32.53 0.55 27.55
C ARG A 546 -33.73 0.85 26.64
N ASN A 547 -34.62 1.75 27.07
CA ASN A 547 -35.85 2.13 26.35
C ASN A 547 -35.83 3.57 25.84
N SER A 548 -35.03 4.45 26.44
CA SER A 548 -34.91 5.87 26.05
C SER A 548 -33.65 6.47 26.64
N TYR A 549 -32.83 7.13 25.81
CA TYR A 549 -31.67 7.90 26.27
C TYR A 549 -32.05 9.23 26.96
N GLU A 550 -33.26 9.74 26.69
CA GLU A 550 -33.81 10.95 27.31
C GLU A 550 -34.43 10.67 28.68
N LYS A 551 -35.16 9.56 28.79
CA LYS A 551 -35.99 9.23 29.95
C LYS A 551 -35.49 7.94 30.60
N PRO A 552 -34.48 8.00 31.48
CA PRO A 552 -33.95 6.82 32.15
C PRO A 552 -34.98 6.20 33.10
N GLU A 553 -35.03 4.88 33.18
CA GLU A 553 -35.94 4.18 34.09
C GLU A 553 -35.26 3.04 34.86
N PRO A 554 -35.65 2.79 36.14
CA PRO A 554 -35.09 1.69 36.91
C PRO A 554 -35.48 0.33 36.33
N PHE A 555 -34.65 -0.68 36.57
CA PHE A 555 -35.06 -2.07 36.41
C PHE A 555 -35.97 -2.48 37.57
N VAL A 556 -36.86 -3.42 37.30
CA VAL A 556 -37.59 -4.14 38.36
C VAL A 556 -36.72 -5.32 38.78
N PRO A 557 -36.31 -5.42 40.06
CA PRO A 557 -35.47 -6.51 40.53
C PRO A 557 -35.99 -7.89 40.12
N MET A 558 -35.08 -8.72 39.60
CA MET A 558 -35.27 -10.09 39.14
C MET A 558 -36.28 -10.29 38.01
N LYS A 559 -36.85 -9.22 37.44
CA LYS A 559 -37.71 -9.29 36.25
C LYS A 559 -36.87 -9.40 34.98
N VAL A 560 -37.18 -10.38 34.13
CA VAL A 560 -36.55 -10.51 32.81
C VAL A 560 -36.89 -9.28 31.97
N THR A 561 -35.85 -8.60 31.50
CA THR A 561 -35.94 -7.33 30.78
C THR A 561 -34.99 -7.37 29.59
N GLN A 562 -35.45 -6.87 28.44
CA GLN A 562 -34.63 -6.76 27.24
C GLN A 562 -33.75 -5.52 27.32
N VAL A 563 -32.47 -5.67 26.97
CA VAL A 563 -31.50 -4.59 26.77
C VAL A 563 -30.90 -4.79 25.38
N ARG A 564 -31.19 -3.87 24.47
CA ARG A 564 -30.81 -3.98 23.04
C ARG A 564 -30.08 -2.73 22.59
N PHE A 565 -28.85 -2.88 22.11
CA PHE A 565 -28.00 -1.76 21.69
C PHE A 565 -27.01 -2.19 20.60
N PRO A 566 -26.58 -1.26 19.72
CA PRO A 566 -25.57 -1.55 18.71
C PRO A 566 -24.18 -1.67 19.33
N LEU A 567 -23.31 -2.48 18.72
CA LEU A 567 -21.88 -2.58 19.09
C LEU A 567 -20.98 -1.78 18.13
N GLN A 568 -21.56 -0.89 17.32
CA GLN A 568 -20.96 -0.33 16.08
C GLN A 568 -20.75 -1.37 14.97
N ASP A 569 -20.25 -0.89 13.84
CA ASP A 569 -19.93 -1.73 12.68
C ASP A 569 -18.60 -2.48 12.87
N VAL A 570 -18.48 -3.59 12.16
CA VAL A 570 -17.27 -4.41 12.07
C VAL A 570 -16.99 -4.76 10.62
N LEU A 571 -15.71 -4.92 10.27
CA LEU A 571 -15.27 -5.76 9.17
C LEU A 571 -14.14 -6.63 9.72
N HIS A 572 -14.38 -7.94 9.87
CA HIS A 572 -13.35 -8.85 10.38
C HIS A 572 -13.64 -10.28 9.94
N SER A 573 -12.63 -10.94 9.39
CA SER A 573 -12.69 -12.36 9.07
C SER A 573 -12.07 -13.24 10.16
N PHE A 574 -12.93 -14.01 10.82
CA PHE A 574 -12.54 -15.06 11.75
C PHE A 574 -12.07 -16.27 10.96
N LYS A 575 -10.78 -16.58 11.01
CA LYS A 575 -10.18 -17.65 10.19
C LYS A 575 -10.59 -19.04 10.65
N LYS A 576 -10.53 -20.02 9.74
CA LYS A 576 -10.54 -21.45 10.07
C LYS A 576 -9.54 -21.73 11.19
N GLY A 577 -9.96 -22.49 12.20
CA GLY A 577 -9.16 -22.77 13.39
C GLY A 577 -9.41 -21.80 14.55
N HIS A 578 -9.95 -20.61 14.28
CA HIS A 578 -10.33 -19.65 15.31
C HIS A 578 -11.71 -19.97 15.92
N ARG A 579 -12.16 -19.17 16.89
CA ARG A 579 -13.53 -19.16 17.40
C ARG A 579 -14.07 -17.74 17.47
N ILE A 580 -15.39 -17.60 17.32
CA ILE A 580 -16.09 -16.36 17.66
C ILE A 580 -16.47 -16.44 19.14
N MET A 581 -16.06 -15.45 19.93
CA MET A 581 -16.36 -15.35 21.35
C MET A 581 -17.11 -14.06 21.68
N ILE A 582 -18.02 -14.15 22.65
CA ILE A 582 -18.72 -13.03 23.27
C ILE A 582 -18.41 -13.01 24.76
N GLN A 583 -17.96 -11.88 25.28
CA GLN A 583 -17.90 -11.62 26.73
C GLN A 583 -19.02 -10.66 27.16
N VAL A 584 -19.60 -10.89 28.33
CA VAL A 584 -20.60 -10.00 28.97
C VAL A 584 -20.20 -9.71 30.41
N GLN A 585 -20.18 -8.43 30.79
CA GLN A 585 -19.83 -7.94 32.14
C GLN A 585 -20.57 -6.63 32.46
N ASN A 586 -20.59 -6.19 33.73
CA ASN A 586 -21.26 -4.94 34.13
C ASN A 586 -20.35 -3.76 34.46
N THR A 587 -19.04 -3.94 34.43
CA THR A 587 -18.05 -2.89 34.73
C THR A 587 -16.90 -2.98 33.75
N TRP A 588 -16.29 -1.87 33.37
CA TRP A 588 -15.13 -1.85 32.48
C TRP A 588 -14.20 -0.70 32.86
N PHE A 589 -13.45 -0.88 33.94
CA PHE A 589 -12.88 0.22 34.73
C PHE A 589 -11.35 0.30 34.61
N PRO A 590 -10.71 1.48 34.71
CA PRO A 590 -11.31 2.80 34.71
C PRO A 590 -11.49 3.38 33.29
N LEU A 591 -11.97 2.59 32.33
CA LEU A 591 -12.41 3.16 31.04
C LEU A 591 -13.78 3.84 31.23
N VAL A 592 -14.73 3.11 31.80
CA VAL A 592 -16.09 3.56 32.08
C VAL A 592 -16.23 3.84 33.59
N ASP A 593 -16.95 4.90 33.95
CA ASP A 593 -17.32 5.15 35.33
C ASP A 593 -18.19 4.02 35.90
N ARG A 594 -18.13 3.82 37.21
CA ARG A 594 -18.87 2.73 37.84
C ARG A 594 -20.36 3.04 37.85
N ASN A 595 -21.19 2.11 37.40
CA ASN A 595 -22.61 2.14 37.73
C ASN A 595 -22.79 1.79 39.23
N PRO A 596 -23.57 2.57 40.01
CA PRO A 596 -23.87 2.25 41.41
C PRO A 596 -24.64 0.93 41.60
N GLN A 597 -25.19 0.39 40.52
CA GLN A 597 -26.16 -0.71 40.42
C GLN A 597 -27.52 -0.40 41.05
N LYS A 598 -27.65 0.74 41.70
CA LYS A 598 -28.90 1.31 42.16
C LYS A 598 -29.30 2.47 41.26
N TYR A 599 -30.59 2.56 40.93
CA TYR A 599 -31.10 3.70 40.18
C TYR A 599 -30.96 4.98 41.03
N ILE A 600 -30.22 5.93 40.48
CA ILE A 600 -30.04 7.29 40.99
C ILE A 600 -30.34 8.24 39.83
N ASP A 601 -31.12 9.29 40.04
CA ASP A 601 -31.53 10.21 38.97
C ASP A 601 -30.34 10.77 38.18
N ASN A 602 -29.21 10.98 38.85
CA ASN A 602 -27.97 11.44 38.25
C ASN A 602 -26.76 10.72 38.86
N ILE A 603 -26.10 9.85 38.09
CA ILE A 603 -24.95 9.05 38.55
C ILE A 603 -23.73 9.92 38.87
N PHE A 604 -23.55 11.08 38.23
CA PHE A 604 -22.50 12.03 38.60
C PHE A 604 -22.66 12.57 40.03
N LYS A 605 -23.86 12.47 40.61
CA LYS A 605 -24.18 12.87 41.98
C LYS A 605 -24.23 11.70 42.96
N ALA A 606 -23.94 10.47 42.51
CA ALA A 606 -23.84 9.31 43.38
C ALA A 606 -22.77 9.52 44.46
N LYS A 607 -23.00 8.99 45.66
CA LYS A 607 -22.05 8.98 46.77
C LYS A 607 -21.35 7.63 46.82
N ASP A 608 -20.19 7.57 47.47
CA ASP A 608 -19.44 6.32 47.66
C ASP A 608 -20.29 5.21 48.33
N SER A 609 -21.24 5.59 49.19
CA SER A 609 -22.17 4.66 49.85
C SER A 609 -23.27 4.07 48.96
N ASP A 610 -23.47 4.61 47.75
CA ASP A 610 -24.55 4.16 46.86
C ASP A 610 -24.15 2.93 46.02
N PHE A 611 -22.85 2.62 45.95
CA PHE A 611 -22.30 1.51 45.18
C PHE A 611 -22.52 0.18 45.91
N VAL A 612 -23.42 -0.65 45.40
CA VAL A 612 -23.80 -1.93 46.01
C VAL A 612 -23.61 -3.09 45.04
N PRO A 613 -23.27 -4.32 45.49
CA PRO A 613 -23.23 -5.50 44.62
C PRO A 613 -24.60 -5.90 44.05
N SER A 614 -24.58 -6.56 42.89
CA SER A 614 -25.77 -7.03 42.16
C SER A 614 -25.54 -8.45 41.65
N ILE A 615 -26.56 -9.29 41.77
CA ILE A 615 -26.65 -10.57 41.08
C ILE A 615 -27.23 -10.31 39.70
N ASN A 616 -26.56 -10.76 38.65
CA ASN A 616 -26.92 -10.49 37.27
C ASN A 616 -27.06 -11.80 36.50
N ARG A 617 -28.15 -11.94 35.74
CA ARG A 617 -28.47 -13.13 34.93
C ARG A 617 -28.60 -12.78 33.46
N VAL A 618 -27.99 -13.57 32.59
CA VAL A 618 -28.18 -13.52 31.13
C VAL A 618 -28.94 -14.76 30.69
N TRP A 619 -30.12 -14.56 30.11
CA TRP A 619 -31.06 -15.63 29.76
C TRP A 619 -30.75 -16.25 28.39
N SER A 620 -30.99 -17.56 28.26
CA SER A 620 -30.51 -18.40 27.14
C SER A 620 -31.60 -19.26 26.47
N LYS A 621 -32.85 -19.16 26.90
CA LYS A 621 -33.93 -20.07 26.49
C LYS A 621 -35.22 -19.37 26.07
N GLY A 622 -35.97 -20.07 25.22
CA GLY A 622 -37.31 -19.65 24.81
C GLY A 622 -37.32 -18.33 24.04
N LYS A 623 -38.36 -17.52 24.26
CA LYS A 623 -38.48 -16.17 23.68
C LYS A 623 -37.50 -15.17 24.29
N GLU A 624 -36.90 -15.51 25.42
CA GLU A 624 -35.98 -14.69 26.22
C GLU A 624 -34.52 -15.14 26.03
N ALA A 625 -34.19 -15.80 24.91
CA ALA A 625 -32.82 -16.19 24.61
C ALA A 625 -32.03 -14.97 24.12
N SER A 626 -30.95 -14.63 24.83
CA SER A 626 -30.00 -13.57 24.44
C SER A 626 -29.22 -13.98 23.20
N TYR A 627 -28.97 -13.03 22.30
CA TYR A 627 -28.19 -13.25 21.09
C TYR A 627 -27.49 -11.97 20.63
N ILE A 628 -26.44 -12.15 19.82
CA ILE A 628 -25.85 -11.07 19.02
C ILE A 628 -26.34 -11.21 17.58
N GLU A 629 -26.92 -10.15 17.04
CA GLU A 629 -27.27 -10.07 15.62
C GLU A 629 -26.08 -9.51 14.84
N VAL A 630 -25.65 -10.21 13.80
CA VAL A 630 -24.48 -9.88 12.98
C VAL A 630 -24.82 -10.02 11.49
N GLY A 631 -24.12 -9.27 10.64
CA GLY A 631 -24.11 -9.50 9.20
C GLY A 631 -22.96 -10.43 8.83
N ILE A 632 -23.27 -11.64 8.34
CA ILE A 632 -22.27 -12.52 7.73
C ILE A 632 -22.17 -12.17 6.26
N LEU A 633 -20.98 -11.80 5.80
CA LEU A 633 -20.73 -11.62 4.39
C LEU A 633 -20.79 -13.00 3.72
N LYS A 634 -21.88 -13.29 2.99
CA LYS A 634 -21.92 -14.49 2.16
C LYS A 634 -20.75 -14.41 1.20
N GLN A 635 -20.09 -15.55 0.92
CA GLN A 635 -19.17 -15.64 -0.20
C GLN A 635 -19.87 -15.02 -1.41
N VAL A 636 -19.43 -13.81 -1.75
CA VAL A 636 -19.58 -13.30 -3.09
C VAL A 636 -18.92 -14.38 -3.97
N LYS A 637 -19.42 -14.63 -5.18
CA LYS A 637 -18.49 -15.02 -6.25
C LYS A 637 -17.29 -14.11 -6.09
N ASN A 638 -16.16 -14.62 -5.60
CA ASN A 638 -15.03 -13.83 -5.13
C ASN A 638 -14.95 -12.53 -5.93
N TYR A 639 -15.31 -11.39 -5.32
CA TYR A 639 -14.74 -10.13 -5.79
C TYR A 639 -13.31 -10.22 -5.29
N PRO A 640 -12.35 -10.62 -6.13
CA PRO A 640 -10.99 -10.84 -5.71
C PRO A 640 -10.33 -9.47 -5.74
N HIS A 641 -10.51 -8.69 -4.69
CA HIS A 641 -9.55 -7.65 -4.34
C HIS A 641 -8.63 -8.23 -3.27
N ASP A 642 -7.80 -9.15 -3.76
CA ASP A 642 -6.52 -9.57 -3.19
C ASP A 642 -5.58 -10.01 -4.32
N CYS A 643 -5.86 -9.50 -5.51
CA CYS A 643 -5.31 -9.99 -6.75
C CYS A 643 -4.98 -8.76 -7.59
N GLY A 644 -3.71 -8.63 -7.96
CA GLY A 644 -3.43 -8.25 -9.34
C GLY A 644 -4.42 -8.99 -10.25
N PRO A 645 -5.00 -8.36 -11.28
CA PRO A 645 -6.31 -8.74 -11.80
C PRO A 645 -6.45 -10.22 -12.16
N PRO A 646 -7.68 -10.76 -12.12
CA PRO A 646 -7.96 -12.19 -12.03
C PRO A 646 -7.05 -13.01 -12.94
N MET A 647 -6.24 -13.90 -12.34
CA MET A 647 -5.58 -14.92 -13.15
C MET A 647 -6.67 -15.75 -13.83
N PRO A 648 -6.55 -16.00 -15.14
CA PRO A 648 -7.67 -16.42 -15.96
C PRO A 648 -8.36 -17.68 -15.42
N MET A 649 -9.66 -17.75 -15.64
CA MET A 649 -10.34 -19.02 -15.93
C MET A 649 -9.51 -19.79 -16.96
N ASP A 650 -9.64 -21.12 -16.99
CA ASP A 650 -9.01 -22.06 -17.93
C ASP A 650 -9.28 -21.70 -19.41
N GLU A 651 -8.72 -20.59 -19.87
CA GLU A 651 -8.87 -19.98 -21.19
C GLU A 651 -7.72 -20.50 -22.05
N PRO A 652 -8.02 -21.26 -23.11
CA PRO A 652 -7.00 -21.78 -24.02
C PRO A 652 -6.16 -20.63 -24.59
N GLY A 653 -4.84 -20.78 -24.55
CA GLY A 653 -3.90 -19.80 -25.13
C GLY A 653 -3.36 -18.74 -24.18
N PHE A 654 -3.61 -18.80 -22.86
CA PHE A 654 -2.90 -17.96 -21.87
C PHE A 654 -2.26 -18.80 -20.76
N PRO A 655 -1.03 -18.44 -20.31
CA PRO A 655 -0.38 -19.16 -19.23
C PRO A 655 -1.14 -19.01 -17.91
N PHE A 656 -1.23 -20.10 -17.15
CA PHE A 656 -1.70 -20.07 -15.76
C PHE A 656 -0.51 -19.66 -14.92
N ILE A 657 -0.66 -18.55 -14.22
CA ILE A 657 0.39 -17.96 -13.40
C ILE A 657 0.08 -18.29 -11.94
N PHE A 658 1.11 -18.47 -11.12
CA PHE A 658 0.98 -18.65 -9.67
C PHE A 658 2.32 -18.35 -8.99
N GLU A 659 2.32 -18.25 -7.66
CA GLU A 659 3.54 -18.00 -6.89
C GLU A 659 3.75 -19.07 -5.82
N LEU A 660 5.01 -19.38 -5.51
CA LEU A 660 5.41 -20.36 -4.50
C LEU A 660 6.53 -19.83 -3.59
N ASN A 661 6.50 -20.24 -2.32
CA ASN A 661 7.67 -20.22 -1.42
C ASN A 661 8.37 -21.58 -1.42
N PRO A 662 9.66 -21.67 -1.02
CA PRO A 662 10.33 -22.95 -0.83
C PRO A 662 9.54 -23.88 0.10
N GLY A 663 9.36 -25.13 -0.34
CA GLY A 663 8.55 -26.15 0.32
C GLY A 663 7.07 -26.16 -0.06
N GLU A 664 6.54 -25.09 -0.67
CA GLU A 664 5.15 -25.04 -1.15
C GLU A 664 4.99 -25.77 -2.49
N SER A 665 3.78 -26.26 -2.73
CA SER A 665 3.40 -26.87 -3.99
C SER A 665 2.07 -26.33 -4.52
N GLN A 666 1.92 -26.37 -5.84
CA GLN A 666 0.71 -26.02 -6.55
C GLN A 666 0.30 -27.22 -7.40
N LEU A 667 -0.95 -27.67 -7.22
CA LEU A 667 -1.59 -28.59 -8.16
C LEU A 667 -2.02 -27.81 -9.40
N ILE A 668 -1.56 -28.26 -10.55
CA ILE A 668 -1.91 -27.76 -11.87
C ILE A 668 -2.86 -28.78 -12.49
N THR A 669 -4.11 -28.38 -12.68
CA THR A 669 -5.12 -29.14 -13.42
C THR A 669 -5.45 -28.37 -14.69
N ARG A 670 -5.15 -28.95 -15.85
CA ARG A 670 -5.39 -28.33 -17.16
C ARG A 670 -6.11 -29.29 -18.09
N ASN A 671 -7.14 -28.81 -18.78
CA ASN A 671 -7.90 -29.60 -19.75
C ASN A 671 -7.74 -29.00 -21.15
N TYR A 672 -7.12 -29.75 -22.07
CA TYR A 672 -6.93 -29.31 -23.45
C TYR A 672 -7.29 -30.42 -24.43
N LYS A 673 -8.15 -30.09 -25.41
CA LYS A 673 -8.66 -31.02 -26.43
C LYS A 673 -9.18 -32.35 -25.85
N GLY A 674 -9.86 -32.28 -24.70
CA GLY A 674 -10.45 -33.44 -24.02
C GLY A 674 -9.47 -34.31 -23.22
N ARG A 675 -8.24 -33.83 -23.00
CA ARG A 675 -7.25 -34.48 -22.12
C ARG A 675 -7.01 -33.60 -20.90
N THR A 676 -7.26 -34.15 -19.72
CA THR A 676 -6.90 -33.52 -18.45
C THR A 676 -5.52 -34.02 -18.02
N ILE A 677 -4.62 -33.10 -17.71
CA ILE A 677 -3.33 -33.39 -17.07
C ILE A 677 -3.35 -32.75 -15.68
N GLU A 678 -2.93 -33.54 -14.70
CA GLU A 678 -2.72 -33.10 -13.32
C GLU A 678 -1.24 -33.24 -12.97
N ARG A 679 -0.63 -32.15 -12.51
CA ARG A 679 0.77 -32.11 -12.07
C ARG A 679 0.89 -31.34 -10.79
N ILE A 680 1.70 -31.83 -9.87
CA ILE A 680 2.10 -31.06 -8.70
C ILE A 680 3.46 -30.45 -9.03
N ILE A 681 3.54 -29.12 -8.93
CA ILE A 681 4.79 -28.37 -9.02
C ILE A 681 5.11 -27.89 -7.62
N LYS A 682 6.26 -28.28 -7.08
CA LYS A 682 6.75 -27.85 -5.77
C LYS A 682 8.05 -27.08 -5.94
N LEU A 683 8.20 -25.99 -5.20
CA LEU A 683 9.46 -25.25 -5.14
C LEU A 683 10.36 -25.87 -4.07
N ASP A 684 11.58 -26.28 -4.44
CA ASP A 684 12.57 -26.76 -3.47
C ASP A 684 13.52 -25.64 -3.04
N SER A 685 14.17 -24.98 -4.01
CA SER A 685 15.20 -23.97 -3.71
C SER A 685 15.36 -22.94 -4.82
N ILE A 686 15.91 -21.77 -4.47
CA ILE A 686 16.31 -20.73 -5.42
C ILE A 686 17.76 -20.33 -5.13
N GLN A 687 18.60 -20.30 -6.16
CA GLN A 687 19.97 -19.80 -6.08
C GLN A 687 20.15 -18.62 -7.04
N LEU A 688 20.52 -17.46 -6.50
CA LEU A 688 20.74 -16.24 -7.29
C LEU A 688 22.22 -16.15 -7.70
N PHE A 689 22.48 -15.71 -8.92
CA PHE A 689 23.82 -15.49 -9.47
C PHE A 689 23.99 -14.02 -9.82
N THR A 690 25.14 -13.48 -9.45
CA THR A 690 25.42 -12.06 -9.52
C THR A 690 26.65 -11.73 -10.36
N GLU A 691 26.69 -10.52 -10.89
CA GLU A 691 27.82 -9.92 -11.58
C GLU A 691 28.06 -8.49 -11.06
N PRO A 692 29.26 -7.93 -11.24
CA PRO A 692 29.59 -6.60 -10.74
C PRO A 692 28.74 -5.44 -11.33
N ASN A 693 28.44 -4.42 -10.51
CA ASN A 693 27.82 -3.17 -10.95
C ASN A 693 28.77 -1.95 -10.86
N TYR A 694 29.21 -1.43 -12.01
CA TYR A 694 30.13 -0.29 -12.09
C TYR A 694 29.48 1.07 -12.31
N TRP A 695 28.15 1.15 -12.18
CA TRP A 695 27.43 2.42 -12.29
C TRP A 695 27.40 3.24 -10.99
N PHE A 696 28.28 3.04 -10.01
CA PHE A 696 28.33 3.89 -8.80
C PHE A 696 29.77 4.20 -8.36
N ARG A 697 30.03 5.45 -7.91
CA ARG A 697 31.38 6.00 -7.64
C ARG A 697 31.99 5.67 -6.26
N LYS A 698 31.41 4.76 -5.46
CA LYS A 698 31.92 4.34 -4.13
C LYS A 698 31.70 2.83 -3.92
N PRO A 699 32.54 2.15 -3.10
CA PRO A 699 33.31 0.99 -3.55
C PRO A 699 32.59 -0.37 -3.41
N LEU A 700 32.84 -1.24 -4.39
CA LEU A 700 33.05 -2.71 -4.27
C LEU A 700 31.96 -3.67 -3.73
N LEU A 701 30.68 -3.28 -3.56
CA LEU A 701 29.68 -4.22 -2.98
C LEU A 701 28.33 -4.34 -3.69
N GLN A 702 28.05 -3.60 -4.77
CA GLN A 702 26.79 -3.80 -5.49
C GLN A 702 26.93 -4.86 -6.57
N GLN A 703 26.26 -5.98 -6.32
CA GLN A 703 26.13 -7.12 -7.21
C GLN A 703 24.77 -7.07 -7.92
N ASN A 704 24.78 -7.15 -9.24
CA ASN A 704 23.58 -7.30 -10.06
C ASN A 704 23.31 -8.78 -10.22
N TYR A 705 22.11 -9.22 -9.88
CA TYR A 705 21.68 -10.54 -10.31
C TYR A 705 21.49 -10.63 -11.83
N TYR A 706 22.04 -11.66 -12.48
CA TYR A 706 21.92 -11.88 -13.94
C TYR A 706 21.25 -13.22 -14.29
N LYS A 707 21.11 -14.12 -13.32
CA LYS A 707 20.50 -15.44 -13.47
C LYS A 707 20.04 -15.94 -12.10
N ALA A 708 18.87 -16.54 -12.00
CA ALA A 708 18.48 -17.37 -10.86
C ALA A 708 18.26 -18.81 -11.32
N ARG A 709 18.77 -19.77 -10.56
CA ARG A 709 18.44 -21.19 -10.65
C ARG A 709 17.26 -21.45 -9.73
N VAL A 710 16.24 -22.15 -10.22
CA VAL A 710 15.05 -22.54 -9.47
C VAL A 710 14.97 -24.06 -9.52
N ASP A 711 15.19 -24.69 -8.38
CA ASP A 711 15.04 -26.13 -8.21
C ASP A 711 13.57 -26.43 -7.85
N LEU A 712 12.93 -27.23 -8.68
CA LEU A 712 11.54 -27.65 -8.55
C LEU A 712 11.45 -29.17 -8.45
N GLU A 713 10.38 -29.65 -7.83
CA GLU A 713 9.95 -31.04 -7.92
C GLU A 713 8.63 -31.07 -8.72
N ILE A 714 8.61 -31.79 -9.84
CA ILE A 714 7.43 -31.93 -10.70
C ILE A 714 7.06 -33.41 -10.76
N SER A 715 5.88 -33.75 -10.24
CA SER A 715 5.41 -35.15 -10.14
C SER A 715 6.44 -36.10 -9.50
N GLY A 716 7.16 -35.65 -8.46
CA GLY A 716 8.19 -36.45 -7.77
C GLY A 716 9.56 -36.47 -8.45
N LYS A 717 9.77 -35.73 -9.55
CA LYS A 717 11.07 -35.63 -10.24
C LYS A 717 11.71 -34.27 -10.00
N ALA A 718 12.98 -34.25 -9.63
CA ALA A 718 13.76 -33.03 -9.52
C ALA A 718 14.00 -32.41 -10.90
N VAL A 719 13.74 -31.10 -11.00
CA VAL A 719 13.80 -30.31 -12.23
C VAL A 719 14.48 -28.99 -11.91
N VAL A 720 15.35 -28.53 -12.81
CA VAL A 720 16.04 -27.24 -12.66
C VAL A 720 15.60 -26.31 -13.78
N LEU A 721 15.00 -25.18 -13.41
CA LEU A 721 14.66 -24.09 -14.31
C LEU A 721 15.50 -22.85 -13.99
N TYR A 722 15.50 -21.89 -14.91
CA TYR A 722 16.23 -20.64 -14.72
C TYR A 722 15.34 -19.43 -14.98
N HIS A 723 15.44 -18.41 -14.12
CA HIS A 723 14.99 -17.06 -14.44
C HIS A 723 16.19 -16.25 -14.93
N ARG A 724 16.17 -15.86 -16.20
CA ARG A 724 17.27 -15.11 -16.84
C ARG A 724 16.81 -14.50 -18.18
N PRO A 725 17.55 -13.51 -18.68
CA PRO A 725 17.43 -13.01 -20.04
C PRO A 725 17.35 -14.11 -21.11
N TYR A 726 16.44 -13.92 -22.08
CA TYR A 726 16.26 -14.77 -23.27
C TYR A 726 15.93 -16.24 -22.99
N GLN A 727 15.14 -16.50 -21.94
CA GLN A 727 14.72 -17.84 -21.59
C GLN A 727 13.37 -18.18 -22.24
N MET A 728 13.31 -19.25 -23.02
CA MET A 728 12.04 -19.85 -23.45
C MET A 728 11.46 -20.77 -22.36
N PRO A 729 10.13 -20.96 -22.31
CA PRO A 729 9.49 -21.97 -21.47
C PRO A 729 10.06 -23.37 -21.77
N VAL A 730 10.23 -24.19 -20.73
CA VAL A 730 10.77 -25.55 -20.84
C VAL A 730 9.65 -26.55 -20.71
N THR A 731 9.59 -27.51 -21.63
CA THR A 731 8.61 -28.60 -21.60
C THR A 731 9.05 -29.70 -20.65
N ILE A 732 8.26 -29.96 -19.60
CA ILE A 732 8.46 -31.03 -18.61
C ILE A 732 7.11 -31.70 -18.31
N ASP A 733 7.07 -33.03 -18.43
CA ASP A 733 5.93 -33.87 -18.02
C ASP A 733 4.57 -33.42 -18.59
N GLY A 734 4.55 -32.94 -19.84
CA GLY A 734 3.34 -32.47 -20.53
C GLY A 734 2.96 -31.00 -20.29
N LEU A 735 3.76 -30.26 -19.50
CA LEU A 735 3.60 -28.82 -19.27
C LEU A 735 4.79 -28.04 -19.86
N ARG A 736 4.52 -26.86 -20.42
CA ARG A 736 5.52 -25.82 -20.67
C ARG A 736 5.59 -24.93 -19.44
N ILE A 737 6.76 -24.78 -18.84
CA ILE A 737 6.93 -24.07 -17.58
C ILE A 737 7.94 -22.94 -17.75
N TYR A 738 7.59 -21.77 -17.25
CA TYR A 738 8.41 -20.57 -17.33
C TYR A 738 8.49 -19.90 -15.96
N ILE A 739 9.70 -19.46 -15.59
CA ILE A 739 9.89 -18.68 -14.37
C ILE A 739 9.71 -17.20 -14.72
N GLU A 740 8.51 -16.69 -14.44
CA GLU A 740 8.09 -15.32 -14.73
C GLU A 740 8.96 -14.29 -14.03
N ASN A 741 9.17 -14.47 -12.71
CA ASN A 741 9.98 -13.56 -11.93
C ASN A 741 10.42 -14.18 -10.60
N ILE A 742 11.41 -13.56 -9.97
CA ILE A 742 11.91 -13.87 -8.63
C ILE A 742 11.65 -12.68 -7.73
N LYS A 743 11.20 -12.92 -6.49
CA LYS A 743 10.88 -11.84 -5.53
C LYS A 743 12.07 -10.89 -5.32
N GLN A 744 13.28 -11.44 -5.19
CA GLN A 744 14.48 -10.61 -5.05
C GLN A 744 14.72 -9.67 -6.26
N TRP A 745 14.43 -10.12 -7.49
CA TRP A 745 14.47 -9.26 -8.68
C TRP A 745 13.37 -8.21 -8.66
N ASP A 746 12.19 -8.58 -8.15
CA ASP A 746 11.04 -7.68 -7.98
C ASP A 746 11.34 -6.54 -7.01
N GLU A 747 11.86 -6.88 -5.83
CA GLU A 747 12.23 -5.94 -4.77
C GLU A 747 13.40 -5.04 -5.17
N SER A 748 14.36 -5.58 -5.94
CA SER A 748 15.54 -4.83 -6.39
C SER A 748 15.25 -3.88 -7.56
N ALA A 749 14.08 -4.01 -8.22
CA ALA A 749 13.71 -3.19 -9.36
C ALA A 749 13.18 -1.82 -8.93
N LYS A 750 13.88 -0.74 -9.30
CA LYS A 750 13.44 0.65 -9.01
C LYS A 750 12.27 1.14 -9.87
N TYR A 751 12.06 0.56 -11.04
CA TYR A 751 10.99 0.97 -11.97
C TYR A 751 10.24 -0.27 -12.47
N GLY A 752 8.90 -0.20 -12.43
CA GLY A 752 8.03 -1.20 -13.05
C GLY A 752 7.96 -2.57 -12.34
N LYS A 753 7.90 -2.62 -11.00
CA LYS A 753 7.67 -3.85 -10.20
C LYS A 753 6.58 -4.78 -10.77
N CYS A 754 6.62 -6.07 -10.40
CA CYS A 754 5.80 -7.18 -10.91
C CYS A 754 4.46 -7.25 -10.20
N GLY A 755 3.88 -6.09 -9.88
CA GLY A 755 2.67 -6.03 -9.06
C GLY A 755 2.87 -6.72 -7.72
N ASP A 756 3.95 -6.36 -7.02
CA ASP A 756 4.26 -6.73 -5.64
C ASP A 756 4.15 -8.24 -5.36
N MET A 757 5.16 -9.00 -5.82
CA MET A 757 5.22 -10.46 -5.63
C MET A 757 5.08 -10.82 -4.14
N THR A 758 4.14 -11.71 -3.84
CA THR A 758 3.84 -12.14 -2.47
C THR A 758 4.74 -13.31 -2.03
N LYS A 759 5.22 -14.12 -2.98
CA LYS A 759 6.08 -15.29 -2.71
C LYS A 759 7.36 -15.29 -3.54
N GLN A 760 8.30 -16.17 -3.19
CA GLN A 760 9.69 -16.15 -3.68
C GLN A 760 9.85 -16.34 -5.21
N VAL A 761 9.00 -17.14 -5.84
CA VAL A 761 9.01 -17.36 -7.31
C VAL A 761 7.61 -17.20 -7.89
N ARG A 762 7.51 -16.55 -9.05
CA ARG A 762 6.31 -16.55 -9.90
C ARG A 762 6.56 -17.50 -11.07
N ILE A 763 5.64 -18.43 -11.29
CA ILE A 763 5.71 -19.47 -12.30
C ILE A 763 4.52 -19.33 -13.23
N ALA A 764 4.75 -19.45 -14.53
CA ALA A 764 3.74 -19.53 -15.56
C ALA A 764 3.74 -20.92 -16.21
N VAL A 765 2.57 -21.46 -16.52
CA VAL A 765 2.43 -22.77 -17.17
C VAL A 765 1.37 -22.82 -18.28
N CYS A 766 1.73 -23.46 -19.38
CA CYS A 766 0.84 -23.88 -20.48
C CYS A 766 0.97 -25.40 -20.71
N MET A 767 0.09 -25.99 -21.52
CA MET A 767 0.27 -27.37 -21.97
C MET A 767 1.40 -27.46 -23.02
N GLU A 768 2.08 -28.61 -23.12
CA GLU A 768 3.19 -28.87 -24.06
C GLU A 768 2.92 -28.43 -25.51
N ASN A 769 1.67 -28.57 -25.98
CA ASN A 769 1.26 -28.28 -27.36
C ASN A 769 0.40 -27.02 -27.49
N GLU A 770 0.38 -26.17 -26.48
CA GLU A 770 -0.29 -24.88 -26.52
C GLU A 770 0.69 -23.76 -26.88
N PRO A 771 0.25 -22.76 -27.65
CA PRO A 771 1.03 -21.55 -27.87
C PRO A 771 1.24 -20.79 -26.55
N TRP A 772 2.36 -20.10 -26.42
CA TRP A 772 2.65 -19.26 -25.26
C TRP A 772 2.02 -17.88 -25.44
N GLY A 773 0.71 -17.81 -25.23
CA GLY A 773 -0.10 -16.64 -25.54
C GLY A 773 -0.96 -16.83 -26.78
N PRO A 774 -1.83 -15.85 -27.09
CA PRO A 774 -2.69 -15.91 -28.27
C PRO A 774 -1.91 -15.98 -29.58
N GLU A 775 -2.34 -16.86 -30.49
CA GLU A 775 -1.69 -17.04 -31.80
C GLU A 775 -1.76 -15.79 -32.70
N TYR A 776 -2.74 -14.92 -32.45
CA TYR A 776 -2.92 -13.68 -33.19
C TYR A 776 -1.87 -12.61 -32.86
N ILE A 777 -1.01 -12.81 -31.84
CA ILE A 777 0.06 -11.85 -31.55
C ILE A 777 1.02 -11.79 -32.75
N VAL A 778 1.25 -10.58 -33.25
CA VAL A 778 2.18 -10.28 -34.33
C VAL A 778 3.47 -9.70 -33.75
N PHE A 779 4.62 -10.06 -34.33
CA PHE A 779 5.90 -9.48 -33.92
C PHE A 779 5.95 -7.97 -34.25
N PRO A 780 6.30 -7.10 -33.28
CA PRO A 780 6.07 -5.65 -33.35
C PRO A 780 6.93 -4.87 -34.36
N ILE A 781 7.90 -5.49 -35.03
CA ILE A 781 8.79 -4.81 -35.98
C ILE A 781 8.70 -5.53 -37.33
N ASN A 782 8.50 -4.79 -38.43
CA ASN A 782 8.60 -5.31 -39.81
C ASN A 782 10.05 -5.43 -40.26
N ASP A 783 10.31 -6.39 -41.15
CA ASP A 783 11.62 -6.68 -41.73
C ASP A 783 12.76 -6.82 -40.71
N TYR A 784 12.44 -7.26 -39.50
CA TYR A 784 13.39 -7.40 -38.40
C TYR A 784 14.16 -8.70 -38.49
N ARG A 785 15.48 -8.65 -38.40
CA ARG A 785 16.33 -9.84 -38.23
C ARG A 785 16.81 -9.91 -36.79
N TRP A 786 16.62 -11.09 -36.17
CA TRP A 786 17.10 -11.35 -34.83
C TRP A 786 18.57 -10.94 -34.73
N ARG A 787 18.88 -10.15 -33.70
CA ARG A 787 20.24 -9.70 -33.35
C ARG A 787 20.99 -8.84 -34.38
N SER A 788 20.29 -8.23 -35.35
CA SER A 788 20.91 -7.39 -36.40
C SER A 788 21.49 -6.04 -35.95
N ALA A 789 21.38 -5.70 -34.67
CA ALA A 789 21.92 -4.47 -34.07
C ALA A 789 22.60 -4.81 -32.75
N VAL A 790 23.73 -4.19 -32.41
CA VAL A 790 24.54 -4.58 -31.24
C VAL A 790 23.90 -4.30 -29.87
N TYR A 791 22.66 -3.80 -29.81
CA TYR A 791 21.91 -3.51 -28.59
C TYR A 791 21.02 -4.68 -28.17
N TYR A 792 21.18 -5.18 -26.92
CA TYR A 792 20.51 -6.39 -26.47
C TYR A 792 20.16 -6.38 -24.97
N ASN A 793 18.93 -5.98 -24.63
CA ASN A 793 18.36 -6.19 -23.29
C ASN A 793 16.96 -6.84 -23.41
N THR A 794 16.56 -7.55 -22.37
CA THR A 794 15.30 -8.34 -22.34
C THR A 794 14.71 -8.27 -20.93
N TRP A 795 13.56 -8.88 -20.71
CA TRP A 795 12.87 -8.91 -19.43
C TRP A 795 13.80 -9.24 -18.25
N SER A 796 13.74 -8.43 -17.18
CA SER A 796 14.56 -8.57 -15.98
C SER A 796 16.08 -8.50 -16.24
N SER A 797 16.49 -7.79 -17.29
CA SER A 797 17.90 -7.46 -17.56
C SER A 797 18.30 -6.13 -16.94
N LEU A 798 19.58 -6.00 -16.62
CA LEU A 798 20.17 -4.72 -16.28
C LEU A 798 20.37 -3.90 -17.55
N VAL A 799 19.87 -2.66 -17.55
CA VAL A 799 20.15 -1.72 -18.63
C VAL A 799 21.41 -0.93 -18.30
N PRO A 800 22.35 -0.74 -19.25
CA PRO A 800 23.65 -0.09 -19.04
C PRO A 800 23.58 1.44 -18.79
N PHE A 801 22.78 1.91 -17.83
CA PHE A 801 22.65 3.31 -17.42
C PHE A 801 22.91 3.55 -15.92
N ASN A 802 22.95 4.81 -15.49
CA ASN A 802 23.43 5.31 -14.20
C ASN A 802 22.62 4.92 -12.94
N LEU A 803 21.78 3.89 -12.98
CA LEU A 803 20.94 3.43 -11.87
C LEU A 803 20.89 1.89 -11.84
N LEU A 804 20.94 1.28 -10.64
CA LEU A 804 20.60 -0.12 -10.43
C LEU A 804 19.09 -0.28 -10.61
N TYR A 805 18.65 -0.71 -11.80
CA TYR A 805 17.26 -1.09 -12.06
C TYR A 805 17.20 -2.23 -13.09
N TYR A 806 16.31 -3.18 -12.83
CA TYR A 806 15.92 -4.19 -13.82
C TYR A 806 14.84 -3.63 -14.72
N HIS A 807 15.03 -3.75 -16.03
CA HIS A 807 14.06 -3.28 -17.02
C HIS A 807 13.00 -4.32 -17.30
N ARG A 808 11.80 -3.83 -17.63
CA ARG A 808 10.54 -4.60 -17.59
C ARG A 808 9.86 -4.54 -18.93
N GLY A 809 10.20 -5.48 -19.78
CA GLY A 809 9.79 -5.59 -21.18
C GLY A 809 10.97 -6.09 -21.99
N GLU A 810 10.74 -6.34 -23.27
CA GLU A 810 11.78 -6.70 -24.23
C GLU A 810 12.28 -5.47 -24.94
N ASP A 811 13.60 -5.30 -24.96
CA ASP A 811 14.23 -4.24 -25.75
C ASP A 811 14.88 -4.86 -26.99
N TYR A 812 14.18 -4.73 -28.11
CA TYR A 812 14.73 -5.16 -29.39
C TYR A 812 15.61 -4.05 -29.93
N GLY A 813 16.91 -4.33 -30.04
CA GLY A 813 17.84 -3.43 -30.72
C GLY A 813 17.28 -3.05 -32.08
N ALA A 814 17.17 -1.75 -32.34
CA ALA A 814 16.38 -1.22 -33.44
C ALA A 814 17.25 -0.33 -34.34
N ILE A 815 16.83 -0.19 -35.60
CA ILE A 815 17.49 0.74 -36.53
C ILE A 815 16.73 2.07 -36.47
N PRO A 816 17.36 3.15 -36.02
CA PRO A 816 16.65 4.42 -35.83
C PRO A 816 16.04 4.94 -37.14
N ASP A 817 14.74 5.22 -37.11
CA ASP A 817 13.96 5.84 -38.19
C ASP A 817 13.92 5.01 -39.49
N ARG A 818 13.95 3.68 -39.38
CA ARG A 818 14.07 2.78 -40.56
C ARG A 818 13.16 1.56 -40.57
N LEU A 819 12.76 1.02 -39.42
CA LEU A 819 11.91 -0.17 -39.38
C LEU A 819 10.51 0.22 -38.90
N GLU A 820 9.48 -0.25 -39.59
CA GLU A 820 8.11 -0.02 -39.17
C GLU A 820 7.80 -0.78 -37.89
N VAL A 821 7.19 -0.08 -36.94
CA VAL A 821 6.64 -0.64 -35.70
C VAL A 821 5.15 -0.83 -35.89
N VAL A 822 4.69 -2.06 -35.72
CA VAL A 822 3.28 -2.46 -35.91
C VAL A 822 2.61 -2.80 -34.59
N SER A 823 1.28 -2.66 -34.54
CA SER A 823 0.48 -3.15 -33.41
C SER A 823 0.61 -4.67 -33.29
N PRO A 824 1.01 -5.22 -32.13
CA PRO A 824 1.10 -6.68 -31.95
C PRO A 824 -0.25 -7.36 -31.85
N VAL A 825 -1.31 -6.64 -31.49
CA VAL A 825 -2.63 -7.20 -31.23
C VAL A 825 -3.71 -6.34 -31.86
N ASP A 826 -4.85 -6.98 -32.11
CA ASP A 826 -6.11 -6.27 -32.32
C ASP A 826 -6.51 -5.60 -31.01
N GLY A 827 -6.97 -4.36 -31.07
CA GLY A 827 -7.51 -3.70 -29.88
C GLY A 827 -7.55 -2.18 -29.98
N LYS A 828 -7.81 -1.58 -28.83
CA LYS A 828 -7.99 -0.14 -28.70
C LYS A 828 -6.75 0.50 -28.12
N ILE A 829 -6.36 1.65 -28.67
CA ILE A 829 -5.28 2.46 -28.13
C ILE A 829 -5.73 3.09 -26.80
N THR A 830 -5.05 2.74 -25.72
CA THR A 830 -5.34 3.23 -24.36
C THR A 830 -4.31 4.22 -23.83
N SER A 831 -3.19 4.37 -24.54
CA SER A 831 -2.18 5.41 -24.32
C SER A 831 -1.56 5.78 -25.65
N SER A 832 -1.36 7.07 -25.91
CA SER A 832 -0.66 7.59 -27.08
C SER A 832 -0.02 8.94 -26.72
N PRO A 833 1.14 9.29 -27.32
CA PRO A 833 1.71 10.63 -27.18
C PRO A 833 1.01 11.69 -28.02
N LEU A 834 0.00 11.31 -28.83
CA LEU A 834 -0.74 12.23 -29.71
C LEU A 834 -2.22 12.38 -29.29
N PRO A 835 -2.83 13.56 -29.56
CA PRO A 835 -2.19 14.80 -29.99
C PRO A 835 -1.57 15.59 -28.82
N ASP A 836 -2.06 15.34 -27.59
CA ASP A 836 -1.79 16.12 -26.38
C ASP A 836 -1.02 15.32 -25.32
N GLY A 837 -0.10 14.44 -25.74
CA GLY A 837 0.70 13.61 -24.82
C GLY A 837 1.37 14.42 -23.71
N ASP A 838 1.81 13.76 -22.63
CA ASP A 838 2.40 14.39 -21.44
C ASP A 838 3.76 15.09 -21.67
N GLY A 839 4.20 15.21 -22.92
CA GLY A 839 5.48 15.78 -23.33
C GLY A 839 6.70 14.94 -22.96
N ARG A 840 6.51 13.74 -22.40
CA ARG A 840 7.57 12.88 -21.83
C ARG A 840 7.52 11.45 -22.38
N SER A 841 6.35 10.94 -22.70
CA SER A 841 6.16 9.58 -23.20
C SER A 841 6.17 9.56 -24.73
N ASN A 842 6.83 8.57 -25.33
CA ASN A 842 6.71 8.23 -26.76
C ASN A 842 6.08 6.83 -26.92
N ALA A 843 5.22 6.44 -25.98
CA ALA A 843 4.69 5.10 -25.90
C ALA A 843 3.24 5.01 -26.37
N ILE A 844 2.94 4.02 -27.20
CA ILE A 844 1.58 3.60 -27.54
C ILE A 844 1.25 2.34 -26.76
N SER A 845 0.09 2.31 -26.11
CA SER A 845 -0.44 1.07 -25.54
C SER A 845 -1.70 0.65 -26.27
N VAL A 846 -1.74 -0.59 -26.73
CA VAL A 846 -2.89 -1.24 -27.38
C VAL A 846 -3.42 -2.31 -26.44
N GLU A 847 -4.71 -2.24 -26.13
CA GLU A 847 -5.40 -3.18 -25.24
C GLU A 847 -6.43 -3.97 -26.04
N SER A 848 -6.29 -5.29 -26.06
CA SER A 848 -7.21 -6.20 -26.72
C SER A 848 -8.50 -6.38 -25.92
N ASN A 849 -9.52 -6.94 -26.56
CA ASN A 849 -10.81 -7.24 -25.93
C ASN A 849 -10.70 -8.27 -24.79
N ASP A 850 -9.63 -9.06 -24.76
CA ASP A 850 -9.41 -10.14 -23.78
C ASP A 850 -8.52 -9.69 -22.61
N TYR A 851 -8.46 -8.39 -22.34
CA TYR A 851 -7.66 -7.77 -21.26
C TYR A 851 -6.14 -7.95 -21.41
N PHE A 852 -5.66 -8.25 -22.61
CA PHE A 852 -4.24 -8.32 -22.94
C PHE A 852 -3.78 -6.98 -23.50
N LYS A 853 -2.75 -6.39 -22.90
CA LYS A 853 -2.25 -5.06 -23.24
C LYS A 853 -0.78 -5.12 -23.65
N CYS A 854 -0.48 -4.53 -24.80
CA CYS A 854 0.87 -4.34 -25.29
C CYS A 854 1.24 -2.86 -25.24
N ARG A 855 2.39 -2.54 -24.64
CA ARG A 855 2.98 -1.20 -24.60
C ARG A 855 4.23 -1.18 -25.47
N LEU A 856 4.26 -0.30 -26.45
CA LEU A 856 5.39 -0.05 -27.36
C LEU A 856 5.97 1.32 -27.00
N ALA A 857 7.27 1.41 -26.71
CA ALA A 857 7.95 2.65 -26.33
C ALA A 857 9.33 2.76 -27.01
N HIS A 858 9.96 3.94 -26.94
CA HIS A 858 11.24 4.23 -27.62
C HIS A 858 11.16 4.31 -29.16
N MET A 859 9.94 4.39 -29.71
CA MET A 859 9.68 4.74 -31.11
C MET A 859 10.04 6.20 -31.41
N ASN A 860 10.26 6.53 -32.69
CA ASN A 860 10.40 7.93 -33.08
C ASN A 860 9.05 8.63 -32.99
N ILE A 861 8.95 9.64 -32.12
CA ILE A 861 7.71 10.38 -31.91
C ILE A 861 7.24 11.11 -33.19
N GLU A 862 8.16 11.52 -34.06
CA GLU A 862 7.88 12.22 -35.31
C GLU A 862 7.20 11.32 -36.36
N THR A 863 7.37 10.00 -36.24
CA THR A 863 6.84 9.01 -37.19
C THR A 863 5.58 8.32 -36.68
N ILE A 864 5.19 8.55 -35.43
CA ILE A 864 3.90 8.08 -34.90
C ILE A 864 2.79 8.73 -35.73
N ARG A 865 1.94 7.90 -36.36
CA ARG A 865 0.88 8.43 -37.22
C ARG A 865 -0.18 9.17 -36.40
N LYS A 866 -0.60 10.33 -36.90
CA LYS A 866 -1.41 11.30 -36.16
C LYS A 866 -2.81 10.81 -35.80
N GLU A 867 -3.32 9.85 -36.56
CA GLU A 867 -4.60 9.21 -36.35
C GLU A 867 -4.63 8.28 -35.13
N TYR A 868 -3.48 7.79 -34.65
CA TYR A 868 -3.40 6.81 -33.55
C TYR A 868 -3.41 7.48 -32.17
N THR A 869 -4.54 8.09 -31.85
CA THR A 869 -4.82 8.75 -30.56
C THR A 869 -5.56 7.80 -29.60
N VAL A 870 -5.65 8.17 -28.33
CA VAL A 870 -6.40 7.37 -27.33
C VAL A 870 -7.85 7.19 -27.78
N GLY A 871 -8.31 5.94 -27.80
CA GLY A 871 -9.64 5.56 -28.25
C GLY A 871 -9.70 4.98 -29.65
N THR A 872 -8.62 5.06 -30.43
CA THR A 872 -8.55 4.53 -31.80
C THR A 872 -8.49 3.00 -31.79
N GLU A 873 -9.30 2.35 -32.61
CA GLU A 873 -9.24 0.91 -32.85
C GLU A 873 -8.13 0.62 -33.87
N VAL A 874 -7.29 -0.38 -33.59
CA VAL A 874 -6.21 -0.83 -34.46
C VAL A 874 -6.22 -2.34 -34.62
N LYS A 875 -5.81 -2.81 -35.80
CA LYS A 875 -5.63 -4.24 -36.08
C LYS A 875 -4.18 -4.65 -35.89
N ALA A 876 -3.96 -5.88 -35.47
CA ALA A 876 -2.64 -6.49 -35.43
C ALA A 876 -1.96 -6.37 -36.80
N GLY A 877 -0.68 -6.01 -36.81
CA GLY A 877 0.08 -5.74 -38.04
C GLY A 877 -0.10 -4.32 -38.61
N THR A 878 -1.00 -3.50 -38.07
CA THR A 878 -1.13 -2.09 -38.48
C THR A 878 0.13 -1.31 -38.10
N VAL A 879 0.76 -0.63 -39.06
CA VAL A 879 1.92 0.24 -38.83
C VAL A 879 1.51 1.44 -37.99
N LEU A 880 2.13 1.59 -36.83
CA LEU A 880 1.89 2.65 -35.85
C LEU A 880 2.90 3.79 -35.95
N ALA A 881 4.17 3.43 -36.17
CA ALA A 881 5.31 4.35 -36.19
C ALA A 881 6.52 3.69 -36.85
N GLU A 882 7.67 4.34 -36.77
CA GLU A 882 8.97 3.75 -37.04
C GLU A 882 9.79 3.63 -35.75
N THR A 883 10.72 2.69 -35.73
CA THR A 883 11.73 2.55 -34.68
C THR A 883 12.50 3.86 -34.51
N GLY A 884 12.97 4.19 -33.31
CA GLY A 884 13.61 5.48 -33.06
C GLY A 884 14.68 5.45 -31.98
N MET A 885 15.17 6.64 -31.64
CA MET A 885 16.08 6.92 -30.51
C MET A 885 15.49 8.05 -29.66
N THR A 886 14.26 7.84 -29.18
CA THR A 886 13.54 8.86 -28.39
C THR A 886 13.42 8.43 -26.94
N TRP A 887 13.87 9.31 -26.05
CA TRP A 887 13.78 9.16 -24.61
C TRP A 887 13.20 10.44 -24.01
N ASN A 888 12.24 10.30 -23.09
CA ASN A 888 11.58 11.43 -22.43
C ASN A 888 11.00 12.47 -23.42
N GLY A 889 10.39 12.01 -24.51
CA GLY A 889 9.78 12.87 -25.53
C GLY A 889 10.78 13.63 -26.42
N GLN A 890 12.09 13.36 -26.28
CA GLN A 890 13.13 14.03 -27.05
C GLN A 890 13.96 13.03 -27.86
N ARG A 891 14.24 13.40 -29.11
CA ARG A 891 15.19 12.67 -29.96
C ARG A 891 16.59 12.83 -29.39
N ASN A 892 17.24 11.71 -29.07
CA ASN A 892 18.64 11.70 -28.65
C ASN A 892 19.43 10.79 -29.58
N GLN A 893 20.15 11.39 -30.53
CA GLN A 893 20.87 10.66 -31.57
C GLN A 893 22.11 9.89 -31.07
N LYS A 894 22.45 9.99 -29.78
CA LYS A 894 23.63 9.33 -29.19
C LYS A 894 23.28 8.16 -28.26
N ASP A 895 22.06 8.10 -27.73
CA ASP A 895 21.70 7.15 -26.68
C ASP A 895 20.61 6.15 -27.14
N ASP A 896 20.99 4.88 -27.06
CA ASP A 896 20.12 3.69 -26.93
C ASP A 896 19.03 3.42 -28.00
N PRO A 897 19.41 2.85 -29.18
CA PRO A 897 18.46 2.54 -30.25
C PRO A 897 17.75 1.20 -30.04
N HIS A 898 16.57 1.21 -29.41
CA HIS A 898 15.72 0.03 -29.26
C HIS A 898 14.22 0.34 -29.33
N LEU A 899 13.43 -0.69 -29.63
CA LEU A 899 12.00 -0.69 -29.34
C LEU A 899 11.79 -1.44 -28.04
N HIS A 900 11.17 -0.78 -27.06
CA HIS A 900 10.73 -1.45 -25.84
C HIS A 900 9.31 -1.95 -25.97
N VAL A 901 9.10 -3.21 -25.62
CA VAL A 901 7.81 -3.89 -25.69
C VAL A 901 7.48 -4.48 -24.33
N GLY A 902 6.39 -4.03 -23.71
CA GLY A 902 5.88 -4.57 -22.45
C GLY A 902 4.53 -5.23 -22.63
N LEU A 903 4.34 -6.41 -22.04
CA LEU A 903 3.05 -7.10 -22.02
C LEU A 903 2.42 -7.09 -20.63
N THR A 904 1.11 -6.98 -20.61
CA THR A 904 0.28 -7.04 -19.41
C THR A 904 -0.95 -7.88 -19.71
N LEU A 905 -1.16 -8.95 -18.96
CA LEU A 905 -2.31 -9.84 -19.08
C LEU A 905 -3.20 -9.63 -17.86
N LYS A 906 -4.44 -9.17 -18.06
CA LYS A 906 -5.39 -8.86 -16.97
C LYS A 906 -4.65 -8.10 -15.86
N GLY A 907 -4.06 -6.95 -16.23
CA GLY A 907 -3.22 -6.05 -15.40
C GLY A 907 -2.01 -6.65 -14.65
N ILE A 908 -1.71 -7.94 -14.80
CA ILE A 908 -0.46 -8.56 -14.35
C ILE A 908 0.59 -8.39 -15.44
N ARG A 909 1.75 -7.83 -15.11
CA ARG A 909 2.88 -7.77 -16.07
C ARG A 909 3.51 -9.15 -16.22
N VAL A 910 3.71 -9.57 -17.46
CA VAL A 910 4.23 -10.91 -17.80
C VAL A 910 5.51 -10.83 -18.62
N GLY A 911 6.36 -11.85 -18.49
CA GLY A 911 7.57 -12.05 -19.25
C GLY A 911 7.27 -12.00 -20.73
N THR A 912 7.85 -11.02 -21.40
CA THR A 912 7.42 -10.66 -22.76
C THR A 912 8.17 -11.48 -23.83
N PHE A 913 9.37 -11.97 -23.53
CA PHE A 913 10.21 -12.76 -24.43
C PHE A 913 9.49 -13.97 -25.09
N PRO A 914 8.82 -14.88 -24.34
CA PRO A 914 8.23 -16.06 -24.95
C PRO A 914 7.12 -15.75 -25.97
N PHE A 915 6.25 -14.78 -25.64
CA PHE A 915 5.14 -14.36 -26.50
C PHE A 915 5.65 -13.81 -27.83
N LEU A 916 6.66 -12.93 -27.76
CA LEU A 916 7.18 -12.24 -28.94
C LEU A 916 8.10 -13.14 -29.76
N MET A 917 8.81 -14.08 -29.14
CA MET A 917 9.66 -15.01 -29.87
C MET A 917 8.83 -16.02 -30.69
N GLU A 918 7.71 -16.52 -30.15
CA GLU A 918 6.79 -17.32 -30.96
C GLU A 918 6.19 -16.50 -32.11
N ALA A 919 5.85 -15.22 -31.86
CA ALA A 919 5.37 -14.33 -32.92
C ALA A 919 6.44 -14.06 -34.00
N TYR A 920 7.71 -13.94 -33.59
CA TYR A 920 8.84 -13.79 -34.51
C TYR A 920 8.99 -15.03 -35.41
N LEU A 921 8.99 -16.22 -34.82
CA LEU A 921 9.12 -17.48 -35.57
C LEU A 921 7.90 -17.73 -36.48
N ARG A 922 6.70 -17.29 -36.12
CA ARG A 922 5.56 -17.31 -37.04
C ARG A 922 5.74 -16.39 -38.24
N LYS A 923 6.36 -15.22 -38.04
CA LYS A 923 6.48 -14.17 -39.06
C LYS A 923 7.65 -14.37 -40.01
N TYR A 924 8.81 -14.80 -39.50
CA TYR A 924 10.06 -14.86 -40.26
C TYR A 924 10.52 -16.30 -40.51
N PRO A 925 11.29 -16.57 -41.58
CA PRO A 925 11.64 -17.92 -41.99
C PRO A 925 12.82 -18.56 -41.24
N ASP A 926 13.42 -17.85 -40.27
CA ASP A 926 14.61 -18.33 -39.56
C ASP A 926 14.32 -19.65 -38.83
N GLN A 927 15.21 -20.62 -38.97
CA GLN A 927 15.06 -21.99 -38.44
C GLN A 927 15.81 -22.20 -37.12
N VAL A 928 16.93 -21.52 -36.97
CA VAL A 928 17.81 -21.55 -35.79
C VAL A 928 18.09 -20.11 -35.41
N LEU A 929 18.03 -19.81 -34.12
CA LEU A 929 18.42 -18.52 -33.55
C LEU A 929 19.48 -18.78 -32.47
N ALA A 930 20.71 -18.35 -32.72
CA ALA A 930 21.77 -18.35 -31.72
C ALA A 930 21.44 -17.29 -30.65
N ILE A 931 21.63 -17.65 -29.37
CA ILE A 931 21.43 -16.72 -28.26
C ILE A 931 22.61 -16.81 -27.29
N ALA A 932 23.55 -15.88 -27.43
CA ALA A 932 24.79 -15.82 -26.66
C ALA A 932 24.62 -15.15 -25.28
N GLY A 933 23.59 -14.32 -25.10
CA GLY A 933 23.20 -13.74 -23.81
C GLY A 933 23.21 -12.21 -23.71
N GLY A 934 23.49 -11.47 -24.80
CA GLY A 934 23.47 -9.99 -24.79
C GLY A 934 24.71 -9.40 -24.12
N TYR A 935 24.58 -8.81 -22.94
CA TYR A 935 25.69 -8.17 -22.20
C TYR A 935 26.08 -8.94 -20.95
N ARG A 936 27.38 -8.88 -20.61
CA ARG A 936 27.92 -9.25 -19.30
C ARG A 936 28.85 -8.16 -18.79
N PHE A 937 28.88 -8.00 -17.48
CA PHE A 937 29.81 -7.11 -16.78
C PHE A 937 30.77 -7.97 -15.98
N ALA A 938 32.07 -7.69 -16.08
CA ALA A 938 33.11 -8.49 -15.45
C ALA A 938 34.22 -7.61 -14.88
N ILE A 939 34.98 -8.16 -13.93
CA ILE A 939 36.27 -7.60 -13.49
C ILE A 939 37.38 -8.41 -14.13
N THR A 940 38.52 -7.76 -14.37
CA THR A 940 39.73 -8.48 -14.76
C THR A 940 40.03 -9.65 -13.82
N GLY A 941 40.26 -10.84 -14.38
CA GLY A 941 40.58 -12.05 -13.63
C GLY A 941 39.37 -12.88 -13.16
N GLU A 942 38.14 -12.36 -13.25
CA GLU A 942 36.93 -13.13 -12.92
C GLU A 942 36.41 -13.94 -14.13
N PRO A 943 35.91 -15.17 -13.91
CA PRO A 943 35.35 -15.98 -14.98
C PRO A 943 33.96 -15.48 -15.41
N VAL A 944 33.76 -15.35 -16.71
CA VAL A 944 32.46 -15.07 -17.33
C VAL A 944 31.90 -16.35 -17.92
N GLU A 945 30.74 -16.78 -17.43
CA GLU A 945 30.01 -17.92 -17.99
C GLU A 945 29.43 -17.57 -19.38
N LEU A 946 29.75 -18.42 -20.36
CA LEU A 946 29.14 -18.45 -21.69
C LEU A 946 28.15 -19.62 -21.72
N ASP A 947 26.92 -19.38 -22.17
CA ASP A 947 25.85 -20.39 -22.11
C ASP A 947 24.94 -20.31 -23.35
N ALA A 948 25.12 -21.29 -24.23
CA ALA A 948 24.43 -21.44 -25.51
C ALA A 948 23.07 -22.15 -25.40
N THR A 949 22.68 -22.62 -24.20
CA THR A 949 21.41 -23.35 -23.97
C THR A 949 20.16 -22.49 -24.18
N ARG A 950 20.32 -21.18 -24.38
CA ARG A 950 19.23 -20.26 -24.71
C ARG A 950 18.87 -20.26 -26.19
N SER A 951 19.71 -20.86 -27.04
CA SER A 951 19.50 -20.86 -28.50
C SER A 951 18.21 -21.60 -28.86
N ILE A 952 17.49 -21.07 -29.84
CA ILE A 952 16.12 -21.49 -30.17
C ILE A 952 16.11 -22.15 -31.53
N THR A 953 15.33 -23.21 -31.67
CA THR A 953 15.05 -23.83 -32.96
C THR A 953 13.55 -23.90 -33.22
N ARG A 954 13.17 -23.76 -34.48
CA ARG A 954 11.79 -23.99 -34.92
C ARG A 954 11.45 -25.47 -34.81
N ASP A 955 10.19 -25.79 -34.49
CA ASP A 955 9.64 -27.15 -34.50
C ASP A 955 10.49 -28.19 -33.72
N ASN A 956 11.20 -27.74 -32.68
CA ASN A 956 12.16 -28.54 -31.90
C ASN A 956 13.25 -29.22 -32.76
N LEU A 957 13.66 -28.61 -33.88
CA LEU A 957 14.77 -29.09 -34.69
C LEU A 957 16.00 -29.34 -33.80
N PRO A 958 16.56 -30.56 -33.77
CA PRO A 958 17.69 -30.86 -32.92
C PRO A 958 18.94 -30.07 -33.34
N LEU A 959 19.63 -29.52 -32.35
CA LEU A 959 20.92 -28.85 -32.56
C LEU A 959 22.04 -29.88 -32.67
N LYS A 960 22.86 -29.73 -33.72
CA LYS A 960 24.00 -30.58 -34.05
C LYS A 960 25.26 -30.16 -33.31
N SER A 961 25.53 -28.85 -33.27
CA SER A 961 26.76 -28.33 -32.67
C SER A 961 26.60 -26.92 -32.12
N PHE A 962 27.43 -26.63 -31.11
CA PHE A 962 27.61 -25.31 -30.51
C PHE A 962 29.09 -25.01 -30.51
N ARG A 963 29.48 -23.86 -31.05
CA ARG A 963 30.87 -23.44 -31.11
C ARG A 963 31.01 -21.99 -30.68
N TRP A 964 31.91 -21.77 -29.75
CA TRP A 964 32.33 -20.44 -29.30
C TRP A 964 33.67 -20.10 -29.93
N ASN A 965 33.75 -18.96 -30.63
CA ASN A 965 35.03 -18.37 -31.04
C ASN A 965 35.34 -17.22 -30.10
N LEU A 966 36.39 -17.40 -29.31
CA LEU A 966 36.69 -16.53 -28.21
C LEU A 966 37.62 -15.38 -28.62
N SER A 967 37.50 -14.25 -27.95
CA SER A 967 38.31 -13.06 -28.21
C SER A 967 39.81 -13.27 -27.89
N ASN A 968 40.15 -14.28 -27.09
CA ASN A 968 41.52 -14.73 -26.83
C ASN A 968 42.11 -15.60 -27.96
N GLY A 969 41.33 -15.91 -29.00
CA GLY A 969 41.72 -16.74 -30.15
C GLY A 969 41.38 -18.23 -30.01
N GLU A 970 40.87 -18.67 -28.87
CA GLU A 970 40.47 -20.06 -28.64
C GLU A 970 39.12 -20.37 -29.32
N THR A 971 38.90 -21.65 -29.62
CA THR A 971 37.63 -22.16 -30.12
C THR A 971 37.16 -23.29 -29.21
N VAL A 972 35.95 -23.16 -28.67
CA VAL A 972 35.39 -24.13 -27.71
C VAL A 972 34.09 -24.71 -28.25
N GLN A 973 33.99 -26.04 -28.31
CA GLN A 973 32.75 -26.75 -28.66
C GLN A 973 32.04 -27.23 -27.40
N ALA A 974 31.27 -26.36 -26.77
CA ALA A 974 30.54 -26.69 -25.55
C ALA A 974 29.24 -25.87 -25.43
N LEU A 975 28.21 -26.48 -24.83
CA LEU A 975 26.97 -25.80 -24.47
C LEU A 975 27.20 -24.69 -23.45
N LYS A 976 28.10 -24.94 -22.49
CA LYS A 976 28.51 -23.98 -21.45
C LYS A 976 30.02 -24.01 -21.33
N THR A 977 30.64 -22.84 -21.21
CA THR A 977 32.07 -22.69 -20.93
C THR A 977 32.30 -21.40 -20.15
N THR A 978 33.53 -21.13 -19.73
CA THR A 978 33.93 -19.86 -19.11
C THR A 978 35.10 -19.23 -19.86
N ILE A 979 35.22 -17.90 -19.77
CA ILE A 979 36.37 -17.14 -20.25
C ILE A 979 36.82 -16.17 -19.16
N ILE A 980 38.13 -15.91 -19.06
CA ILE A 980 38.71 -14.95 -18.14
C ILE A 980 39.41 -13.86 -18.95
N TYR A 981 39.14 -12.60 -18.60
CA TYR A 981 39.78 -11.44 -19.23
C TYR A 981 40.82 -10.86 -18.29
N ASN A 982 42.06 -10.74 -18.75
CA ASN A 982 43.17 -10.22 -17.95
C ASN A 982 43.41 -8.71 -18.15
N GLN A 983 42.62 -8.07 -19.02
CA GLN A 983 42.70 -6.64 -19.29
C GLN A 983 41.27 -6.06 -19.33
N PRO A 984 41.07 -4.81 -18.90
CA PRO A 984 39.83 -4.09 -19.13
C PRO A 984 39.58 -3.97 -20.63
N GLY A 985 38.33 -3.79 -21.04
CA GLY A 985 38.00 -3.67 -22.46
C GLY A 985 36.56 -4.04 -22.79
N LEU A 986 36.18 -3.77 -24.03
CA LEU A 986 34.92 -4.23 -24.62
C LEU A 986 35.22 -5.38 -25.57
N TYR A 987 34.80 -6.58 -25.17
CA TYR A 987 35.04 -7.82 -25.90
C TYR A 987 33.74 -8.36 -26.50
N SER A 988 33.87 -9.22 -27.50
CA SER A 988 32.75 -9.85 -28.20
C SER A 988 33.08 -11.32 -28.48
N GLU A 989 32.35 -12.20 -27.80
CA GLU A 989 32.46 -13.66 -27.92
C GLU A 989 31.42 -14.17 -28.91
N GLU A 990 31.85 -14.87 -29.94
CA GLU A 990 30.97 -15.33 -31.02
C GLU A 990 30.45 -16.73 -30.69
N LEU A 991 29.12 -16.89 -30.66
CA LEU A 991 28.44 -18.16 -30.62
C LEU A 991 27.97 -18.52 -32.03
N ILE A 992 28.20 -19.76 -32.42
CA ILE A 992 27.72 -20.35 -33.67
C ILE A 992 26.95 -21.61 -33.32
N VAL A 993 25.73 -21.70 -33.84
CA VAL A 993 24.84 -22.83 -33.61
C VAL A 993 24.45 -23.42 -34.96
N GLU A 994 24.50 -24.75 -35.06
CA GLU A 994 24.10 -25.48 -36.26
C GLU A 994 23.07 -26.56 -35.89
N SER A 995 21.99 -26.66 -36.67
CA SER A 995 21.01 -27.75 -36.57
C SER A 995 21.48 -29.00 -37.30
N ASN A 996 20.84 -30.15 -37.03
CA ASN A 996 21.09 -31.38 -37.77
C ASN A 996 20.73 -31.29 -39.27
N GLU A 997 19.90 -30.32 -39.66
CA GLU A 997 19.52 -30.07 -41.05
C GLU A 997 20.42 -29.04 -41.75
N GLY A 998 21.49 -28.60 -41.09
CA GLY A 998 22.51 -27.71 -41.68
C GLY A 998 22.17 -26.21 -41.60
N TYR A 999 21.03 -25.83 -41.03
CA TYR A 999 20.76 -24.42 -40.72
C TYR A 999 21.73 -23.92 -39.65
N GLN A 1000 22.36 -22.78 -39.90
CA GLN A 1000 23.32 -22.13 -39.01
C GLN A 1000 22.88 -20.70 -38.69
N ASP A 1001 23.14 -20.26 -37.47
CA ASP A 1001 22.96 -18.88 -37.02
C ASP A 1001 24.08 -18.47 -36.05
N ARG A 1002 24.29 -17.15 -35.89
CA ARG A 1002 25.33 -16.62 -35.00
C ARG A 1002 24.82 -15.49 -34.11
N ASP A 1003 25.37 -15.43 -32.91
CA ASP A 1003 25.11 -14.34 -31.97
C ASP A 1003 26.38 -14.01 -31.19
N PHE A 1004 26.40 -12.83 -30.59
CA PHE A 1004 27.58 -12.32 -29.90
C PHE A 1004 27.24 -11.96 -28.45
N LEU A 1005 28.05 -12.45 -27.51
CA LEU A 1005 28.04 -11.99 -26.13
C LEU A 1005 29.04 -10.84 -26.00
N TYR A 1006 28.57 -9.68 -25.53
CA TYR A 1006 29.42 -8.52 -25.33
C TYR A 1006 29.79 -8.43 -23.87
N VAL A 1007 31.10 -8.47 -23.60
CA VAL A 1007 31.61 -8.43 -22.23
C VAL A 1007 32.31 -7.11 -22.00
N ARG A 1008 31.81 -6.35 -21.02
CA ARG A 1008 32.45 -5.12 -20.53
C ARG A 1008 33.28 -5.49 -19.31
N VAL A 1009 34.59 -5.43 -19.47
CA VAL A 1009 35.56 -5.79 -18.42
C VAL A 1009 36.09 -4.50 -17.81
N PHE A 1010 35.92 -4.35 -16.49
CA PHE A 1010 36.31 -3.17 -15.74
C PHE A 1010 37.57 -3.43 -14.90
N ASP A 1011 38.32 -2.35 -14.66
CA ASP A 1011 39.34 -2.29 -13.62
C ASP A 1011 38.74 -1.60 -12.38
N LEU A 1012 38.93 -2.21 -11.21
CA LEU A 1012 38.46 -1.70 -9.93
C LEU A 1012 39.03 -0.32 -9.59
N GLU A 1013 40.21 0.02 -10.10
CA GLU A 1013 40.86 1.31 -9.85
C GLU A 1013 40.39 2.42 -10.80
N ARG A 1014 39.92 2.07 -12.01
CA ARG A 1014 39.68 3.03 -13.11
C ARG A 1014 38.23 3.50 -13.24
N GLY A 1015 37.28 2.80 -12.64
CA GLY A 1015 35.86 3.16 -12.69
C GLY A 1015 35.26 3.11 -14.11
N ARG A 1016 34.37 4.06 -14.47
CA ARG A 1016 33.58 4.05 -15.73
C ARG A 1016 34.29 4.62 -16.98
N ASN A 1017 35.62 4.64 -16.99
CA ASN A 1017 36.38 5.24 -18.08
C ASN A 1017 36.68 4.21 -19.19
N ILE A 1018 35.64 3.61 -19.77
CA ILE A 1018 35.74 2.60 -20.84
C ILE A 1018 34.86 2.97 -22.03
N ALA A 1019 35.26 2.54 -23.23
CA ALA A 1019 34.46 2.72 -24.44
C ALA A 1019 33.11 2.00 -24.38
N SER A 1020 32.10 2.61 -24.99
CA SER A 1020 30.75 2.05 -25.09
C SER A 1020 30.05 2.60 -26.32
N GLY A 1021 29.05 1.91 -26.84
CA GLY A 1021 28.22 2.44 -27.91
C GLY A 1021 27.72 1.34 -28.83
N TRP A 1022 27.15 1.75 -29.96
CA TRP A 1022 26.35 0.87 -30.80
C TRP A 1022 26.84 0.86 -32.25
N ALA A 1023 26.50 -0.20 -32.97
CA ALA A 1023 26.67 -0.36 -34.40
C ALA A 1023 25.45 -1.09 -34.95
N TYR A 1024 25.06 -0.72 -36.16
CA TYR A 1024 23.93 -1.30 -36.86
C TYR A 1024 24.09 -1.10 -38.36
N TYR A 1025 23.32 -1.89 -39.13
CA TYR A 1025 23.28 -1.80 -40.57
C TYR A 1025 21.83 -1.81 -41.10
N TYR A 1026 21.65 -1.37 -42.35
CA TYR A 1026 20.37 -1.39 -43.05
C TYR A 1026 20.58 -1.63 -44.55
N PRO A 1027 19.70 -2.40 -45.22
CA PRO A 1027 18.59 -3.17 -44.65
C PRO A 1027 19.08 -4.39 -43.86
N VAL A 1028 18.25 -4.93 -42.96
CA VAL A 1028 18.62 -6.10 -42.12
C VAL A 1028 18.08 -7.44 -42.66
N ARG A 1029 17.22 -7.39 -43.69
CA ARG A 1029 16.69 -8.53 -44.45
C ARG A 1029 16.65 -8.22 -45.92
N GLY A 1030 16.54 -9.27 -46.76
CA GLY A 1030 16.43 -9.11 -48.20
C GLY A 1030 17.73 -8.61 -48.84
N ILE A 1031 18.86 -8.79 -48.18
CA ILE A 1031 20.16 -8.37 -48.72
C ILE A 1031 20.56 -9.34 -49.82
N LYS A 1032 20.66 -8.85 -51.06
CA LYS A 1032 21.11 -9.65 -52.21
C LYS A 1032 22.53 -9.25 -52.63
N PRO A 1033 23.27 -10.13 -53.31
CA PRO A 1033 24.58 -9.78 -53.86
C PRO A 1033 24.56 -8.50 -54.70
N GLY A 1034 25.57 -7.64 -54.54
CA GLY A 1034 25.70 -6.35 -55.21
C GLY A 1034 24.85 -5.22 -54.64
N MET A 1035 23.96 -5.50 -53.68
CA MET A 1035 23.15 -4.49 -53.00
C MET A 1035 23.99 -3.68 -52.01
N GLU A 1036 23.76 -2.38 -51.96
CA GLU A 1036 24.43 -1.50 -51.01
C GLU A 1036 23.82 -1.64 -49.61
N VAL A 1037 24.69 -1.85 -48.62
CA VAL A 1037 24.34 -1.89 -47.20
C VAL A 1037 24.97 -0.70 -46.48
N LEU A 1038 24.16 0.04 -45.73
CA LEU A 1038 24.59 1.18 -44.93
C LEU A 1038 24.92 0.73 -43.52
N PHE A 1039 26.07 1.18 -43.00
CA PHE A 1039 26.58 0.87 -41.67
C PHE A 1039 26.71 2.16 -40.86
N TRP A 1040 26.39 2.11 -39.57
CA TRP A 1040 26.59 3.21 -38.65
C TRP A 1040 27.52 2.84 -37.50
N ASN A 1041 28.39 3.78 -37.15
CA ASN A 1041 29.21 3.76 -35.95
C ASN A 1041 28.65 4.76 -34.93
N ARG A 1042 28.36 4.28 -33.72
CA ARG A 1042 27.99 5.06 -32.54
C ARG A 1042 28.83 4.68 -31.32
N LEU A 1043 30.04 4.14 -31.52
CA LEU A 1043 31.01 4.02 -30.44
C LEU A 1043 31.37 5.40 -29.90
N ASP A 1044 31.40 5.51 -28.58
CA ASP A 1044 31.78 6.68 -27.82
C ASP A 1044 32.92 6.34 -26.85
N LYS A 1045 33.64 7.38 -26.42
CA LYS A 1045 34.85 7.27 -25.57
C LYS A 1045 35.94 6.38 -26.15
N THR A 1046 36.09 6.36 -27.48
CA THR A 1046 37.25 5.79 -28.16
C THR A 1046 38.35 6.83 -28.31
N THR A 1047 39.61 6.41 -28.19
CA THR A 1047 40.79 7.28 -28.31
C THR A 1047 41.47 7.19 -29.68
N SER A 1048 41.35 6.05 -30.35
CA SER A 1048 41.81 5.87 -31.73
C SER A 1048 40.65 5.92 -32.72
N ASP A 1049 40.99 5.99 -34.01
CA ASP A 1049 40.01 5.85 -35.08
C ASP A 1049 39.27 4.52 -34.96
N VAL A 1050 37.95 4.55 -35.18
CA VAL A 1050 37.16 3.32 -35.29
C VAL A 1050 37.35 2.76 -36.70
N ASN A 1051 37.79 1.51 -36.77
CA ASN A 1051 37.99 0.79 -38.01
C ASN A 1051 36.97 -0.33 -38.13
N ILE A 1052 36.38 -0.50 -39.31
CA ILE A 1052 35.41 -1.53 -39.65
C ILE A 1052 36.00 -2.54 -40.64
N ASN A 1053 35.72 -3.82 -40.41
CA ASN A 1053 35.96 -4.92 -41.34
C ASN A 1053 34.61 -5.54 -41.69
N PHE A 1054 34.32 -5.71 -42.98
CA PHE A 1054 33.02 -6.16 -43.46
C PHE A 1054 32.85 -7.69 -43.49
N GLY A 1055 33.91 -8.46 -43.19
CA GLY A 1055 33.86 -9.92 -43.09
C GLY A 1055 34.04 -10.69 -44.42
N ASP A 1056 34.27 -9.99 -45.53
CA ASP A 1056 34.35 -10.54 -46.90
C ASP A 1056 35.78 -10.52 -47.51
N ASN A 1057 36.80 -10.37 -46.66
CA ASN A 1057 38.21 -10.13 -47.00
C ASN A 1057 38.53 -8.75 -47.58
N SER A 1058 37.60 -7.79 -47.52
CA SER A 1058 37.91 -6.38 -47.74
C SER A 1058 38.95 -5.85 -46.74
N LEU A 1059 39.69 -4.82 -47.17
CA LEU A 1059 40.62 -4.11 -46.29
C LEU A 1059 39.85 -3.39 -45.18
N TRP A 1060 40.49 -3.24 -44.02
CA TRP A 1060 39.95 -2.43 -42.93
C TRP A 1060 39.72 -0.99 -43.40
N TYR A 1061 38.58 -0.43 -43.03
CA TYR A 1061 38.15 0.92 -43.40
C TYR A 1061 37.94 1.78 -42.16
N LYS A 1062 38.36 3.05 -42.19
CA LYS A 1062 38.12 4.00 -41.10
C LYS A 1062 36.70 4.55 -41.18
N ILE A 1063 35.88 4.33 -40.14
CA ILE A 1063 34.48 4.79 -40.08
C ILE A 1063 34.30 5.86 -39.00
N SER A 1064 33.84 7.06 -39.39
CA SER A 1064 33.57 8.15 -38.45
C SER A 1064 32.14 8.10 -37.89
N LYS A 1065 31.12 8.03 -38.77
CA LYS A 1065 29.70 7.97 -38.39
C LYS A 1065 28.92 6.93 -39.19
N GLU A 1066 29.15 6.88 -40.50
CA GLU A 1066 28.49 5.94 -41.41
C GLU A 1066 29.36 5.63 -42.62
N THR A 1067 29.10 4.50 -43.26
CA THR A 1067 29.73 4.08 -44.53
C THR A 1067 28.82 3.09 -45.23
N THR A 1068 28.98 2.92 -46.55
CA THR A 1068 28.30 1.86 -47.29
C THR A 1068 29.29 0.77 -47.72
N HIS A 1069 28.78 -0.44 -47.96
CA HIS A 1069 29.53 -1.57 -48.52
C HIS A 1069 28.63 -2.46 -49.36
N LYS A 1070 29.21 -3.18 -50.32
CA LYS A 1070 28.51 -4.15 -51.18
C LYS A 1070 29.14 -5.52 -51.04
N TYR A 1071 28.30 -6.54 -50.95
CA TYR A 1071 28.73 -7.93 -50.87
C TYR A 1071 28.49 -8.63 -52.19
N GLU A 1072 29.51 -9.21 -52.79
CA GLU A 1072 29.41 -9.84 -54.13
C GLU A 1072 28.87 -11.28 -54.09
N LYS A 1073 28.71 -11.86 -52.89
CA LYS A 1073 28.26 -13.25 -52.72
C LYS A 1073 27.26 -13.35 -51.59
N ALA A 1074 26.35 -14.31 -51.70
CA ALA A 1074 25.51 -14.72 -50.60
C ALA A 1074 26.34 -15.42 -49.52
N GLY A 1075 25.95 -15.25 -48.26
CA GLY A 1075 26.67 -15.82 -47.12
C GLY A 1075 26.44 -15.08 -45.81
N HIS A 1076 27.05 -15.62 -44.76
CA HIS A 1076 27.07 -15.04 -43.43
C HIS A 1076 28.39 -14.29 -43.23
N TYR A 1077 28.30 -13.00 -42.90
CA TYR A 1077 29.44 -12.11 -42.74
C TYR A 1077 29.48 -11.58 -41.31
N VAL A 1078 30.68 -11.58 -40.71
CA VAL A 1078 30.91 -11.02 -39.37
C VAL A 1078 31.54 -9.65 -39.54
N ILE A 1079 30.75 -8.61 -39.30
CA ILE A 1079 31.24 -7.24 -39.30
C ILE A 1079 31.92 -6.99 -37.99
N THR A 1080 33.15 -6.51 -38.03
CA THR A 1080 33.96 -6.24 -36.84
C THR A 1080 34.35 -4.77 -36.80
N LEU A 1081 33.98 -4.06 -35.73
CA LEU A 1081 34.49 -2.72 -35.42
C LEU A 1081 35.58 -2.83 -34.36
N LYS A 1082 36.73 -2.20 -34.58
CA LYS A 1082 37.85 -2.11 -33.64
C LYS A 1082 38.25 -0.68 -33.36
N SER A 1083 38.59 -0.43 -32.10
CA SER A 1083 39.21 0.81 -31.64
C SER A 1083 39.95 0.56 -30.31
N THR A 1084 40.39 1.65 -29.67
CA THR A 1084 40.96 1.67 -28.32
C THR A 1084 40.15 2.60 -27.44
N GLY A 1085 39.99 2.23 -26.18
CA GLY A 1085 39.30 3.06 -25.19
C GLY A 1085 40.22 4.10 -24.54
N PRO A 1086 39.74 4.82 -23.51
CA PRO A 1086 40.43 5.95 -22.87
C PRO A 1086 41.84 5.64 -22.36
N GLU A 1087 42.15 4.38 -22.04
CA GLU A 1087 43.44 3.95 -21.50
C GLU A 1087 44.13 2.91 -22.39
N ASN A 1088 43.88 2.98 -23.70
CA ASN A 1088 44.40 2.07 -24.73
C ASN A 1088 43.92 0.62 -24.60
N GLU A 1089 42.84 0.39 -23.86
CA GLU A 1089 42.23 -0.93 -23.75
C GLU A 1089 41.48 -1.33 -25.04
N PRO A 1090 41.39 -2.63 -25.37
CA PRO A 1090 40.78 -3.08 -26.62
C PRO A 1090 39.27 -2.85 -26.64
N VAL A 1091 38.77 -2.37 -27.79
CA VAL A 1091 37.34 -2.18 -28.06
C VAL A 1091 36.98 -2.96 -29.31
N THR A 1092 36.17 -4.01 -29.17
CA THR A 1092 35.69 -4.84 -30.27
C THR A 1092 34.17 -5.00 -30.19
N LEU A 1093 33.47 -4.62 -31.26
CA LEU A 1093 32.07 -4.97 -31.50
C LEU A 1093 31.98 -5.85 -32.74
N LYS A 1094 31.16 -6.90 -32.69
CA LYS A 1094 30.88 -7.76 -33.83
C LYS A 1094 29.37 -7.86 -34.07
N MET A 1095 28.93 -7.94 -35.31
CA MET A 1095 27.53 -8.21 -35.64
C MET A 1095 27.45 -9.09 -36.89
N GLU A 1096 26.40 -9.87 -37.00
CA GLU A 1096 26.16 -10.73 -38.16
C GLU A 1096 25.33 -10.00 -39.21
N LEU A 1097 25.74 -10.16 -40.47
CA LEU A 1097 24.99 -9.79 -41.65
C LEU A 1097 24.83 -11.01 -42.56
N ILE A 1098 23.61 -11.21 -43.03
CA ILE A 1098 23.29 -12.32 -43.92
C ILE A 1098 22.91 -11.77 -45.29
N VAL A 1099 23.70 -12.12 -46.30
CA VAL A 1099 23.37 -11.90 -47.71
C VAL A 1099 22.67 -13.16 -48.20
N GLU A 1100 21.42 -13.00 -48.59
CA GLU A 1100 20.52 -14.07 -49.00
C GLU A 1100 20.84 -14.49 -50.44
N ASN A 1101 20.70 -15.79 -50.73
CA ASN A 1101 20.66 -16.27 -52.12
C ASN A 1101 19.42 -15.68 -52.81
N ASP A 1102 19.50 -15.47 -54.12
CA ASP A 1102 18.39 -14.93 -54.93
C ASP A 1102 17.06 -15.68 -54.76
#